data_AF-A0A8D1PCX3-F1
#
_entry.id   AF-A0A8D1PCX3-F1
#
_cell.length_a   1.000
_cell.length_b   1.000
_cell.length_c   1.000
_cell.angle_alpha   90.00
_cell.angle_beta   90.00
_cell.angle_gamma   90.00
#
_symmetry.space_group_name_H-M   'P 1'
#
loop_
_entity.id
_entity.type
_entity.pdbx_description
1 polymer ?
#
loop_
_entity_poly.entity_id
_entity_poly.type
_entity_poly.pdbx_seq_one_letter_code
_entity_poly.pdbx_strand_id
1 'polypeptide(L)'
;MTRVSALGALVPLLLPLLLLLLPLPRDAGGLGERSEAAWDYSALEGEEGAEQQLEHYHDPCKAAVFWGDIALDEEDLKLFHVDKAHDWIRQSGEEVGHGTDGKENAMLPQSPGNLHAGAETFSPRVRRATTSRTERIWPGGVIPYVIGGNFTGSQRAIFKQAMRHWEKHTCVTFVERTDEESFIVFSYRTCGCCSYVGRRGGGPQAISIGKNCDKFGIVAHELGHVVGFWHEHTRPDRDQHVTIIRENIQPGQEYNFLKMEAGEVSSLGETYDFDSIMHYARNTFSRGVFLDTILPRRDDNGVRPTIGQRVRLSQGDIAQARKLYKCPACGETLQDTTGNFSAPGFPNGYPSYSHCVWRISVTPGEKIVLNFTSMDLFKSRLCWYDYVEVRDGYWRKAPLLGRFCGDKIPEPLISTDSRLWVEFRSSSNILGKGFFAVYEATCGGDINKDAGQIQSPNYPDDYRPSKECVWKITVSEGFHVGLSFQAFEIERHDSCAYDYLEIRDGPTEESALIGHFCGYEKPEDVKSSSNRMWMKFVSDGSINKAGFAANFFKEVDECSWPDHGGCEQRCVNTLGSYKCVCDPGYELAADKKACEVACGGFITKLNGTITSPGWPKEYPTNKNCVWQVVAPAQYRISLQFEVFELEGNDVCKYDFVEVRSGLSPDARLHGKFCGSEMPEVITSQSNNMRLEFKSDNTVSKRGFRAHFFSDKDECAKDNGGCQHECVNTVGSYLCRCRNGYRLHENQQDCKEAGCAHKISSAEGTLVSPNWPDKYPSRRECTWNISSTAGHRVKLTFNEFEIEQHQECAYDHLELYDGPDSLAPVLGRFCGSKKPDPVVASGNSLFLRFYSDASVQRRGFQAMHSTECGGRLKAEVQTKELYSHAQFGDNNYPSQARCDWVIVAEDGYGVELIFRTFEVEEEADCGYDYMEAYDGYDSTAPRLGRFCGSGPLEEIYSAGDSLMIRFHTDDTINKKGFHARYTSTKFQDALHMKK
;
A
#
# COMPACT_ATOMS: atom_id res chain seq x y z
N MET A 1 24.07 44.93 -53.04
CA MET A 1 23.80 46.27 -52.48
C MET A 1 24.16 46.22 -51.00
N THR A 2 25.36 46.57 -50.55
CA THR A 2 25.99 47.90 -50.41
C THR A 2 25.56 48.68 -49.15
N ARG A 3 26.57 48.91 -48.29
CA ARG A 3 26.70 49.83 -47.13
C ARG A 3 26.55 49.16 -45.75
N VAL A 4 27.61 48.88 -44.98
CA VAL A 4 28.85 49.59 -44.57
C VAL A 4 28.66 50.49 -43.34
N SER A 5 29.49 50.20 -42.32
CA SER A 5 29.99 51.03 -41.20
C SER A 5 29.70 50.44 -39.81
N ALA A 6 30.56 50.57 -38.78
CA ALA A 6 32.03 50.42 -38.64
C ALA A 6 32.42 50.83 -37.20
N LEU A 7 33.48 50.21 -36.65
CA LEU A 7 34.21 50.63 -35.42
C LEU A 7 33.40 50.59 -34.11
N GLY A 8 34.01 50.46 -32.93
CA GLY A 8 35.42 50.31 -32.57
C GLY A 8 35.59 49.90 -31.11
N ALA A 9 36.79 49.43 -30.73
CA ALA A 9 37.06 48.84 -29.41
C ALA A 9 37.27 49.88 -28.28
N LEU A 10 37.12 49.45 -27.03
CA LEU A 10 37.80 50.04 -25.87
C LEU A 10 37.90 49.04 -24.68
N VAL A 11 39.15 48.69 -24.36
CA VAL A 11 39.65 48.09 -23.11
C VAL A 11 40.61 49.17 -22.59
N PRO A 12 40.67 49.58 -21.28
CA PRO A 12 41.63 48.91 -20.37
C PRO A 12 41.54 49.14 -18.82
N LEU A 13 42.31 48.32 -18.05
CA LEU A 13 43.00 48.62 -16.75
C LEU A 13 42.09 48.93 -15.50
N LEU A 14 42.47 48.74 -14.21
CA LEU A 14 43.74 48.36 -13.55
C LEU A 14 43.53 47.75 -12.12
N LEU A 15 44.57 47.07 -11.63
CA LEU A 15 44.89 46.67 -10.23
C LEU A 15 44.85 47.84 -9.19
N PRO A 16 44.95 47.65 -7.84
CA PRO A 16 45.78 46.66 -7.09
C PRO A 16 45.16 46.10 -5.75
N LEU A 17 45.82 45.38 -4.81
CA LEU A 17 47.24 44.93 -4.68
C LEU A 17 47.41 43.45 -4.23
N LEU A 18 48.03 43.13 -3.07
CA LEU A 18 48.76 41.85 -2.82
C LEU A 18 49.13 41.59 -1.31
N LEU A 19 49.66 40.38 -0.98
CA LEU A 19 50.35 39.88 0.26
C LEU A 19 49.49 39.35 1.45
N LEU A 20 49.85 38.28 2.23
CA LEU A 20 50.76 37.11 2.10
C LEU A 20 50.53 36.11 3.29
N LEU A 21 51.05 34.86 3.20
CA LEU A 21 51.38 33.85 4.27
C LEU A 21 50.43 32.65 4.58
N LEU A 22 51.06 31.46 4.62
CA LEU A 22 50.68 30.16 5.23
C LEU A 22 51.42 30.01 6.60
N PRO A 23 51.22 29.01 7.52
CA PRO A 23 50.74 27.61 7.34
C PRO A 23 49.87 26.98 8.50
N LEU A 24 49.69 25.64 8.46
CA LEU A 24 49.10 24.70 9.48
C LEU A 24 50.04 24.49 10.72
N PRO A 25 49.79 23.63 11.79
CA PRO A 25 48.71 22.65 12.10
C PRO A 25 48.26 22.51 13.62
N ARG A 26 47.45 21.46 13.95
CA ARG A 26 47.24 20.77 15.29
C ARG A 26 46.52 21.53 16.44
N ASP A 27 45.87 20.92 17.46
CA ASP A 27 45.60 19.50 17.82
C ASP A 27 44.37 19.33 18.79
N ALA A 28 43.86 18.09 18.89
CA ALA A 28 43.20 17.40 20.03
C ALA A 28 41.86 17.85 20.72
N GLY A 29 40.92 16.89 20.81
CA GLY A 29 40.26 16.53 22.08
C GLY A 29 38.72 16.41 22.13
N GLY A 30 38.17 15.19 22.25
CA GLY A 30 36.78 14.99 22.74
C GLY A 30 35.96 13.81 22.16
N LEU A 31 36.21 12.58 22.63
CA LEU A 31 35.16 11.54 22.69
C LEU A 31 34.19 11.90 23.84
N GLY A 32 32.92 11.51 23.89
CA GLY A 32 32.15 10.67 22.96
C GLY A 32 31.27 9.69 23.75
N GLU A 33 29.95 9.87 23.73
CA GLU A 33 28.94 8.84 24.00
C GLU A 33 27.58 9.39 23.53
N ARG A 34 26.85 8.62 22.72
CA ARG A 34 25.62 9.04 22.04
C ARG A 34 24.48 8.12 22.45
N SER A 35 23.43 8.70 23.02
CA SER A 35 22.27 8.00 23.54
C SER A 35 21.42 7.32 22.47
N GLU A 36 20.80 6.21 22.85
CA GLU A 36 19.79 5.49 22.09
C GLU A 36 18.49 6.31 21.96
N ALA A 37 17.93 6.34 20.74
CA ALA A 37 16.50 6.54 20.44
C ALA A 37 16.30 6.11 18.97
N ALA A 38 15.62 5.00 18.67
CA ALA A 38 14.16 4.84 18.76
C ALA A 38 13.39 5.59 17.65
N TRP A 39 13.81 5.37 16.40
CA TRP A 39 12.96 5.11 15.22
C TRP A 39 11.57 5.76 15.18
N ASP A 40 11.56 6.99 14.67
CA ASP A 40 10.41 7.63 14.04
C ASP A 40 10.17 7.06 12.63
N TYR A 41 8.92 7.05 12.17
CA TYR A 41 8.53 6.63 10.81
C TYR A 41 7.50 7.62 10.24
N SER A 42 8.03 8.64 9.56
CA SER A 42 7.31 9.68 8.83
C SER A 42 7.58 9.57 7.31
N ALA A 43 7.06 10.52 6.53
CA ALA A 43 7.25 10.70 5.07
C ALA A 43 6.35 9.90 4.10
N LEU A 44 5.07 10.31 4.04
CA LEU A 44 4.31 10.35 2.77
C LEU A 44 3.54 11.68 2.70
N GLU A 45 4.23 12.74 2.31
CA GLU A 45 3.64 14.05 1.98
C GLU A 45 4.00 14.39 0.53
N GLY A 46 3.07 14.60 -0.40
CA GLY A 46 1.62 14.64 -0.26
C GLY A 46 0.97 15.53 -1.32
N GLU A 47 -0.36 15.58 -1.33
CA GLU A 47 -1.16 16.63 -1.98
C GLU A 47 -1.66 17.65 -0.93
N GLU A 48 -0.76 18.09 -0.04
CA GLU A 48 -1.09 18.93 1.11
C GLU A 48 -0.97 20.44 0.84
N GLY A 49 -1.56 20.92 -0.26
CA GLY A 49 -1.62 22.36 -0.58
C GLY A 49 -2.44 23.21 0.40
N ALA A 50 -3.14 22.58 1.35
CA ALA A 50 -3.94 23.23 2.38
C ALA A 50 -3.76 22.64 3.80
N GLU A 51 -2.86 21.66 4.00
CA GLU A 51 -2.59 21.03 5.31
C GLU A 51 -1.21 21.40 5.90
N GLN A 52 -0.22 21.77 5.07
CA GLN A 52 1.15 22.14 5.52
C GLN A 52 1.30 23.55 6.14
N GLN A 53 0.35 23.94 6.99
CA GLN A 53 0.54 25.06 7.93
C GLN A 53 0.01 24.75 9.34
N LEU A 54 -0.18 23.46 9.67
CA LEU A 54 -0.72 23.00 10.95
C LEU A 54 0.12 21.91 11.61
N GLU A 55 1.42 22.20 11.82
CA GLU A 55 2.32 21.36 12.64
C GLU A 55 1.89 21.24 14.12
N HIS A 56 0.87 22.00 14.55
CA HIS A 56 0.28 21.86 15.88
C HIS A 56 -1.24 22.08 15.84
N TYR A 57 -2.02 20.99 15.85
CA TYR A 57 -3.46 21.01 16.07
C TYR A 57 -3.88 19.86 16.98
N HIS A 58 -4.97 20.05 17.72
CA HIS A 58 -5.46 19.05 18.66
C HIS A 58 -6.18 17.92 17.89
N ASP A 59 -5.51 16.78 17.76
CA ASP A 59 -6.05 15.56 17.15
C ASP A 59 -6.75 14.70 18.22
N PRO A 60 -8.09 14.56 18.18
CA PRO A 60 -8.83 13.79 19.18
C PRO A 60 -8.47 12.31 19.14
N CYS A 61 -7.90 11.79 18.05
CA CYS A 61 -7.42 10.40 18.00
C CYS A 61 -6.09 10.16 18.73
N LYS A 62 -5.38 11.24 19.12
CA LYS A 62 -4.18 11.19 19.97
C LYS A 62 -4.48 11.61 21.42
N ALA A 63 -5.76 11.61 21.80
CA ALA A 63 -6.19 11.85 23.17
C ALA A 63 -5.50 10.91 24.15
N ALA A 64 -5.16 11.43 25.34
CA ALA A 64 -4.49 10.66 26.38
C ALA A 64 -5.43 9.61 27.00
N VAL A 65 -6.73 9.93 27.08
CA VAL A 65 -7.83 8.99 27.40
C VAL A 65 -9.07 9.40 26.62
N PHE A 66 -9.90 8.42 26.25
CA PHE A 66 -11.26 8.65 25.77
C PHE A 66 -12.27 8.49 26.91
N TRP A 67 -13.27 9.37 26.98
CA TRP A 67 -14.45 9.19 27.84
C TRP A 67 -15.67 8.95 26.95
N GLY A 68 -15.66 7.78 26.30
CA GLY A 68 -16.57 7.43 25.21
C GLY A 68 -16.03 7.92 23.86
N ASP A 69 -16.85 8.69 23.18
CA ASP A 69 -16.60 9.52 22.00
C ASP A 69 -15.91 10.87 22.36
N ILE A 70 -15.76 11.18 23.65
CA ILE A 70 -15.09 12.42 24.09
C ILE A 70 -13.57 12.21 24.19
N ALA A 71 -12.82 13.04 23.49
CA ALA A 71 -11.36 13.12 23.60
C ALA A 71 -10.92 13.96 24.81
N LEU A 72 -10.01 13.43 25.63
CA LEU A 72 -9.38 14.13 26.76
C LEU A 72 -7.86 14.19 26.58
N ASP A 73 -7.25 15.34 26.88
CA ASP A 73 -5.80 15.48 26.87
C ASP A 73 -5.16 15.38 28.27
N GLU A 74 -3.84 15.57 28.35
CA GLU A 74 -3.12 15.52 29.62
C GLU A 74 -3.53 16.62 30.60
N GLU A 75 -3.96 17.79 30.13
CA GLU A 75 -4.45 18.84 31.02
C GLU A 75 -5.76 18.40 31.67
N ASP A 76 -6.69 17.88 30.85
CA ASP A 76 -7.95 17.32 31.32
C ASP A 76 -7.68 16.20 32.36
N LEU A 77 -6.76 15.27 32.09
CA LEU A 77 -6.42 14.18 33.02
C LEU A 77 -5.76 14.63 34.33
N LYS A 78 -4.82 15.59 34.27
CA LYS A 78 -4.21 16.18 35.47
C LYS A 78 -5.24 16.91 36.33
N LEU A 79 -6.30 17.44 35.71
CA LEU A 79 -7.43 18.11 36.38
C LEU A 79 -8.49 17.13 36.93
N PHE A 80 -8.64 15.93 36.36
CA PHE A 80 -9.59 14.91 36.83
C PHE A 80 -9.07 14.01 37.98
N HIS A 81 -7.83 14.18 38.44
CA HIS A 81 -7.21 13.37 39.51
C HIS A 81 -7.33 11.85 39.29
N VAL A 82 -7.10 11.38 38.06
CA VAL A 82 -7.31 9.97 37.64
C VAL A 82 -6.18 9.02 38.09
N ASP A 83 -5.60 9.25 39.26
CA ASP A 83 -4.53 8.41 39.86
C ASP A 83 -5.03 7.03 40.35
N LYS A 84 -6.24 6.60 39.94
CA LYS A 84 -6.85 5.31 40.31
C LYS A 84 -7.36 4.46 39.15
N ALA A 85 -7.21 4.91 37.90
CA ALA A 85 -7.51 4.05 36.73
C ALA A 85 -6.31 3.17 36.34
N HIS A 86 -5.08 3.61 36.61
CA HIS A 86 -3.85 2.87 36.28
C HIS A 86 -3.68 1.55 37.05
N ASP A 87 -4.25 1.43 38.26
CA ASP A 87 -4.10 0.24 39.10
C ASP A 87 -4.96 -0.97 38.64
N TRP A 88 -6.03 -0.76 37.87
CA TRP A 88 -6.90 -1.87 37.42
C TRP A 88 -6.47 -2.49 36.09
N ILE A 89 -5.72 -1.78 35.24
CA ILE A 89 -5.22 -2.32 33.96
C ILE A 89 -4.06 -3.31 34.16
N ARG A 90 -3.41 -3.32 35.35
CA ARG A 90 -2.29 -4.22 35.67
C ARG A 90 -2.67 -5.53 36.39
N GLN A 91 -3.95 -5.77 36.70
CA GLN A 91 -4.40 -6.98 37.43
C GLN A 91 -5.19 -7.99 36.58
N SER A 92 -4.83 -8.16 35.31
CA SER A 92 -5.42 -9.17 34.42
C SER A 92 -4.39 -10.11 33.77
N GLY A 93 -3.22 -10.27 34.38
CA GLY A 93 -2.14 -11.09 33.83
C GLY A 93 -1.13 -11.57 34.86
N GLU A 94 -1.53 -12.47 35.76
CA GLU A 94 -0.64 -13.50 36.35
C GLU A 94 -1.47 -14.59 37.07
N GLU A 95 -1.02 -15.85 36.97
CA GLU A 95 -1.72 -17.04 37.49
C GLU A 95 -1.17 -17.52 38.86
N VAL A 96 -2.10 -17.99 39.71
CA VAL A 96 -1.93 -19.03 40.75
C VAL A 96 -0.90 -18.82 41.88
N GLY A 97 -1.39 -18.75 43.13
CA GLY A 97 -0.58 -18.95 44.35
C GLY A 97 -1.42 -19.11 45.63
N HIS A 98 -1.22 -20.19 46.39
CA HIS A 98 -1.92 -20.50 47.65
C HIS A 98 -1.34 -19.73 48.87
N GLY A 99 -2.17 -19.41 49.87
CA GLY A 99 -1.71 -18.96 51.20
C GLY A 99 -2.86 -18.60 52.16
N THR A 100 -2.80 -19.07 53.42
CA THR A 100 -3.85 -18.94 54.46
C THR A 100 -3.46 -18.00 55.61
N ASP A 101 -4.44 -17.72 56.49
CA ASP A 101 -4.35 -17.00 57.79
C ASP A 101 -4.09 -15.48 57.73
N GLY A 102 -4.57 -14.63 58.65
CA GLY A 102 -5.50 -14.84 59.77
C GLY A 102 -5.31 -13.79 60.91
N LYS A 103 -6.42 -13.33 61.53
CA LYS A 103 -6.50 -12.48 62.77
C LYS A 103 -6.03 -11.01 62.69
N GLU A 104 -6.32 -10.11 63.65
CA GLU A 104 -7.56 -9.76 64.41
C GLU A 104 -7.30 -8.47 65.25
N ASN A 105 -8.33 -7.64 65.49
CA ASN A 105 -8.54 -6.66 66.59
C ASN A 105 -7.47 -5.63 67.07
N ALA A 106 -7.88 -4.34 67.13
CA ALA A 106 -7.96 -3.48 68.36
C ALA A 106 -8.32 -2.02 67.95
N MET A 107 -9.52 -1.48 68.25
CA MET A 107 -10.04 -0.89 69.52
C MET A 107 -9.64 0.58 69.84
N LEU A 108 -10.65 1.35 70.28
CA LEU A 108 -10.70 2.81 70.54
C LEU A 108 -10.16 3.18 71.95
N PRO A 109 -10.09 4.48 72.37
CA PRO A 109 -11.25 5.11 73.02
C PRO A 109 -11.45 6.66 72.90
N GLN A 110 -12.73 7.09 72.83
CA GLN A 110 -13.47 8.16 73.56
C GLN A 110 -12.71 9.41 74.13
N SER A 111 -13.23 10.65 74.20
CA SER A 111 -14.46 11.13 74.90
C SER A 111 -14.78 12.66 74.58
N PRO A 112 -15.73 13.42 75.20
CA PRO A 112 -16.78 14.12 74.41
C PRO A 112 -17.13 15.61 74.75
N GLY A 113 -18.10 16.19 74.00
CA GLY A 113 -18.92 17.37 74.37
C GLY A 113 -18.54 18.68 73.65
N ASN A 114 -19.45 19.46 73.03
CA ASN A 114 -20.72 19.95 73.57
C ASN A 114 -21.67 20.47 72.46
N LEU A 115 -22.97 20.63 72.75
CA LEU A 115 -23.96 21.19 71.80
C LEU A 115 -24.15 22.71 72.01
N HIS A 116 -24.20 23.47 70.90
CA HIS A 116 -25.02 24.68 70.83
C HIS A 116 -25.60 24.84 69.42
N ALA A 117 -26.91 25.09 69.34
CA ALA A 117 -27.59 25.35 68.08
C ALA A 117 -27.40 26.81 67.64
N GLY A 118 -26.91 27.00 66.42
CA GLY A 118 -26.91 28.26 65.68
C GLY A 118 -27.47 28.00 64.28
N ALA A 119 -28.46 28.79 63.85
CA ALA A 119 -29.07 28.63 62.55
C ALA A 119 -28.19 29.27 61.47
N GLU A 120 -27.64 28.46 60.56
CA GLU A 120 -27.06 28.94 59.32
C GLU A 120 -27.81 28.39 58.10
N THR A 121 -27.91 29.26 57.10
CA THR A 121 -28.71 29.06 55.89
C THR A 121 -28.14 27.97 54.99
N PHE A 122 -28.87 26.86 54.80
CA PHE A 122 -28.59 25.91 53.74
C PHE A 122 -28.81 26.55 52.36
N SER A 123 -27.73 26.91 51.68
CA SER A 123 -27.72 27.11 50.23
C SER A 123 -27.56 25.75 49.54
N PRO A 124 -28.58 25.25 48.80
CA PRO A 124 -28.46 23.96 48.11
C PRO A 124 -27.56 24.12 46.89
N ARG A 125 -26.38 23.47 46.93
CA ARG A 125 -25.39 23.50 45.85
C ARG A 125 -25.94 22.94 44.53
N VAL A 126 -25.51 23.56 43.45
CA VAL A 126 -25.95 23.35 42.05
C VAL A 126 -25.35 22.05 41.47
N ARG A 127 -26.13 21.24 40.72
CA ARG A 127 -25.79 19.85 40.27
C ARG A 127 -26.12 19.59 38.78
N ARG A 128 -25.20 19.61 37.79
CA ARG A 128 -25.66 19.81 36.39
C ARG A 128 -24.72 19.37 35.19
N ALA A 129 -25.00 19.72 33.90
CA ALA A 129 -24.68 18.99 32.60
C ALA A 129 -23.79 19.54 31.39
N THR A 130 -23.58 20.85 31.09
CA THR A 130 -22.61 21.33 30.03
C THR A 130 -21.23 21.66 30.60
N THR A 131 -20.23 22.08 29.83
CA THR A 131 -19.02 22.70 30.41
C THR A 131 -19.37 23.85 31.37
N SER A 132 -18.80 23.84 32.57
CA SER A 132 -18.86 24.95 33.55
C SER A 132 -17.80 26.04 33.26
N ARG A 133 -16.72 25.64 32.58
CA ARG A 133 -15.53 26.44 32.27
C ARG A 133 -15.79 27.46 31.19
N THR A 134 -15.49 28.73 31.49
CA THR A 134 -15.72 29.86 30.58
C THR A 134 -14.76 29.89 29.40
N GLU A 135 -13.56 29.34 29.56
CA GLU A 135 -12.52 29.24 28.53
C GLU A 135 -12.90 28.27 27.38
N ARG A 136 -13.70 27.24 27.71
CA ARG A 136 -14.27 26.28 26.75
C ARG A 136 -15.51 26.82 26.00
N ILE A 137 -15.98 28.03 26.29
CA ILE A 137 -17.12 28.64 25.59
C ILE A 137 -16.64 29.44 24.38
N TRP A 138 -17.19 29.15 23.20
CA TRP A 138 -16.89 29.87 21.96
C TRP A 138 -17.27 31.37 22.06
N PRO A 139 -16.34 32.31 21.81
CA PRO A 139 -16.60 33.75 21.97
C PRO A 139 -17.79 34.24 21.13
N GLY A 140 -18.83 34.73 21.81
CA GLY A 140 -20.04 35.24 21.15
C GLY A 140 -20.90 34.17 20.46
N GLY A 141 -20.64 32.87 20.70
CA GLY A 141 -21.35 31.78 20.04
C GLY A 141 -20.95 31.54 18.59
N VAL A 142 -19.85 32.12 18.13
CA VAL A 142 -19.33 31.91 16.77
C VAL A 142 -18.31 30.78 16.77
N ILE A 143 -18.53 29.78 15.91
CA ILE A 143 -17.68 28.58 15.77
C ILE A 143 -17.16 28.56 14.32
N PRO A 144 -15.91 29.01 14.08
CA PRO A 144 -15.30 28.91 12.76
C PRO A 144 -14.99 27.45 12.43
N TYR A 145 -15.15 27.04 11.17
CA TYR A 145 -14.94 25.66 10.74
C TYR A 145 -14.20 25.54 9.39
N VAL A 146 -13.56 24.38 9.20
CA VAL A 146 -12.98 23.89 7.95
C VAL A 146 -13.41 22.43 7.75
N ILE A 147 -13.69 22.01 6.52
CA ILE A 147 -13.99 20.61 6.18
C ILE A 147 -12.88 20.06 5.30
N GLY A 148 -12.06 19.13 5.84
CA GLY A 148 -10.89 18.55 5.18
C GLY A 148 -11.18 17.94 3.82
N GLY A 149 -10.14 17.79 2.98
CA GLY A 149 -10.28 17.38 1.56
C GLY A 149 -11.00 16.04 1.35
N ASN A 150 -10.72 15.06 2.22
CA ASN A 150 -11.09 13.65 2.09
C ASN A 150 -12.58 13.30 2.35
N PHE A 151 -13.50 14.24 2.14
CA PHE A 151 -14.94 14.04 2.30
C PHE A 151 -15.71 14.30 1.00
N THR A 152 -16.63 13.38 0.69
CA THR A 152 -17.53 13.47 -0.48
C THR A 152 -18.53 14.62 -0.36
N GLY A 153 -19.11 15.06 -1.47
CA GLY A 153 -20.10 16.14 -1.51
C GLY A 153 -21.32 15.89 -0.59
N SER A 154 -21.85 14.67 -0.57
CA SER A 154 -22.96 14.28 0.30
C SER A 154 -22.59 14.28 1.80
N GLN A 155 -21.37 13.90 2.15
CA GLN A 155 -20.88 14.01 3.54
C GLN A 155 -20.74 15.48 3.95
N ARG A 156 -20.17 16.33 3.09
CA ARG A 156 -20.09 17.79 3.30
C ARG A 156 -21.48 18.40 3.47
N ALA A 157 -22.45 17.96 2.69
CA ALA A 157 -23.85 18.37 2.79
C ALA A 157 -24.44 18.02 4.17
N ILE A 158 -24.26 16.78 4.66
CA ILE A 158 -24.72 16.35 5.99
C ILE A 158 -24.07 17.18 7.11
N PHE A 159 -22.78 17.53 7.00
CA PHE A 159 -22.10 18.36 7.99
C PHE A 159 -22.70 19.77 8.02
N LYS A 160 -22.92 20.39 6.85
CA LYS A 160 -23.58 21.70 6.74
C LYS A 160 -25.04 21.65 7.23
N GLN A 161 -25.77 20.55 7.01
CA GLN A 161 -27.13 20.37 7.52
C GLN A 161 -27.18 20.24 9.06
N ALA A 162 -26.26 19.48 9.66
CA ALA A 162 -26.14 19.37 11.11
C ALA A 162 -25.79 20.71 11.78
N MET A 163 -24.89 21.50 11.17
CA MET A 163 -24.60 22.87 11.61
C MET A 163 -25.82 23.79 11.46
N ARG A 164 -26.50 23.80 10.31
CA ARG A 164 -27.76 24.56 10.10
C ARG A 164 -28.80 24.22 11.16
N HIS A 165 -28.95 22.95 11.53
CA HIS A 165 -29.89 22.52 12.57
C HIS A 165 -29.58 23.10 13.96
N TRP A 166 -28.31 23.15 14.36
CA TRP A 166 -27.88 23.84 15.59
C TRP A 166 -28.12 25.36 15.51
N GLU A 167 -27.78 26.01 14.40
CA GLU A 167 -28.02 27.45 14.20
C GLU A 167 -29.51 27.81 14.25
N LYS A 168 -30.37 27.00 13.63
CA LYS A 168 -31.83 27.23 13.55
C LYS A 168 -32.49 27.30 14.92
N HIS A 169 -32.08 26.42 15.84
CA HIS A 169 -32.71 26.28 17.15
C HIS A 169 -32.04 27.12 18.24
N THR A 170 -30.78 27.53 18.07
CA THR A 170 -29.99 28.24 19.09
C THR A 170 -29.54 29.64 18.61
N CYS A 171 -28.57 30.25 19.28
CA CYS A 171 -27.83 31.40 18.76
C CYS A 171 -26.35 31.09 18.47
N VAL A 172 -25.95 29.82 18.54
CA VAL A 172 -24.66 29.37 18.02
C VAL A 172 -24.67 29.56 16.50
N THR A 173 -23.57 30.03 15.95
CA THR A 173 -23.39 30.36 14.53
C THR A 173 -22.13 29.68 14.02
N PHE A 174 -22.24 28.90 12.94
CA PHE A 174 -21.11 28.22 12.31
C PHE A 174 -20.69 28.99 11.07
N VAL A 175 -19.42 29.41 11.00
CA VAL A 175 -18.88 30.23 9.91
C VAL A 175 -17.70 29.53 9.26
N GLU A 176 -17.57 29.60 7.94
CA GLU A 176 -16.35 29.14 7.28
C GLU A 176 -15.20 30.05 7.70
N ARG A 177 -14.08 29.45 8.13
CA ARG A 177 -12.93 30.17 8.69
C ARG A 177 -12.33 31.15 7.67
N THR A 178 -12.03 32.38 8.11
CA THR A 178 -11.20 33.34 7.35
C THR A 178 -9.80 33.44 7.94
N ASP A 179 -9.71 33.99 9.15
CA ASP A 179 -8.49 34.39 9.83
C ASP A 179 -8.50 34.03 11.32
N GLU A 180 -9.56 33.35 11.79
CA GLU A 180 -9.69 32.97 13.19
C GLU A 180 -8.63 31.95 13.63
N GLU A 181 -8.03 32.19 14.79
CA GLU A 181 -7.00 31.35 15.40
C GLU A 181 -7.56 30.01 15.90
N SER A 182 -8.72 30.04 16.57
CA SER A 182 -9.40 28.86 17.10
C SER A 182 -10.57 28.48 16.22
N PHE A 183 -10.60 27.24 15.73
CA PHE A 183 -11.61 26.74 14.80
C PHE A 183 -11.71 25.21 14.84
N ILE A 184 -12.79 24.64 14.31
CA ILE A 184 -12.94 23.19 14.18
C ILE A 184 -12.53 22.69 12.79
N VAL A 185 -11.96 21.49 12.72
CA VAL A 185 -11.59 20.82 11.46
C VAL A 185 -12.28 19.46 11.39
N PHE A 186 -13.23 19.29 10.46
CA PHE A 186 -13.75 17.96 10.15
C PHE A 186 -12.66 17.13 9.49
N SER A 187 -12.34 15.98 10.09
CA SER A 187 -11.27 15.07 9.67
C SER A 187 -11.74 13.62 9.67
N TYR A 188 -11.21 12.81 8.76
CA TYR A 188 -11.45 11.36 8.75
C TYR A 188 -10.30 10.67 9.47
N ARG A 189 -10.59 9.91 10.53
CA ARG A 189 -9.59 9.15 11.29
C ARG A 189 -10.09 7.76 11.63
N THR A 190 -9.16 6.88 12.00
CA THR A 190 -9.42 5.47 12.32
C THR A 190 -10.02 5.25 13.71
N CYS A 191 -9.95 6.23 14.62
CA CYS A 191 -10.42 6.06 15.99
C CYS A 191 -11.95 6.14 16.17
N GLY A 192 -12.71 6.46 15.12
CA GLY A 192 -14.18 6.44 15.12
C GLY A 192 -14.82 7.82 14.97
N CYS A 193 -15.98 8.01 15.59
CA CYS A 193 -16.59 9.33 15.77
C CYS A 193 -16.09 9.85 17.12
N CYS A 194 -15.47 11.03 17.15
CA CYS A 194 -15.04 11.63 18.42
C CYS A 194 -14.78 13.14 18.30
N SER A 195 -14.87 13.83 19.44
CA SER A 195 -14.79 15.29 19.51
C SER A 195 -14.30 15.76 20.88
N TYR A 196 -13.77 16.99 20.94
CA TYR A 196 -13.45 17.67 22.20
C TYR A 196 -14.65 18.45 22.72
N VAL A 197 -14.78 18.54 24.06
CA VAL A 197 -15.84 19.36 24.67
C VAL A 197 -15.47 20.84 24.69
N GLY A 198 -16.20 21.63 23.92
CA GLY A 198 -16.05 23.08 23.82
C GLY A 198 -14.81 23.51 23.04
N ARG A 199 -14.45 24.79 23.18
CA ARG A 199 -13.25 25.39 22.58
C ARG A 199 -11.99 25.00 23.37
N ARG A 200 -10.95 24.46 22.71
CA ARG A 200 -9.61 24.30 23.33
C ARG A 200 -8.81 25.60 23.32
N GLY A 201 -8.79 26.31 22.19
CA GLY A 201 -7.89 27.45 21.96
C GLY A 201 -6.53 27.01 21.40
N GLY A 202 -5.62 27.95 21.14
CA GLY A 202 -4.24 27.64 20.73
C GLY A 202 -4.05 27.14 19.29
N GLY A 203 -5.12 27.01 18.50
CA GLY A 203 -5.08 26.53 17.12
C GLY A 203 -6.37 25.81 16.73
N PRO A 204 -6.34 24.95 15.70
CA PRO A 204 -7.47 24.11 15.36
C PRO A 204 -7.65 22.96 16.35
N GLN A 205 -8.90 22.54 16.51
CA GLN A 205 -9.27 21.28 17.11
C GLN A 205 -9.99 20.42 16.08
N ALA A 206 -9.57 19.17 15.91
CA ALA A 206 -10.24 18.26 14.99
C ALA A 206 -11.51 17.67 15.62
N ILE A 207 -12.52 17.47 14.76
CA ILE A 207 -13.70 16.64 14.99
C ILE A 207 -13.57 15.44 14.04
N SER A 208 -13.57 14.23 14.59
CA SER A 208 -13.39 13.01 13.81
C SER A 208 -14.73 12.46 13.37
N ILE A 209 -14.92 12.30 12.06
CA ILE A 209 -16.06 11.60 11.47
C ILE A 209 -15.52 10.37 10.74
N GLY A 210 -15.32 9.28 11.50
CA GLY A 210 -14.88 8.00 10.97
C GLY A 210 -15.94 7.24 10.15
N LYS A 211 -15.63 5.99 9.80
CA LYS A 211 -16.48 5.14 8.95
C LYS A 211 -17.85 4.88 9.59
N ASN A 212 -18.93 5.19 8.84
CA ASN A 212 -20.33 5.14 9.26
C ASN A 212 -20.79 6.24 10.26
N CYS A 213 -19.95 7.22 10.58
CA CYS A 213 -20.29 8.37 11.44
C CYS A 213 -21.01 9.50 10.68
N ASP A 214 -21.08 9.40 9.35
CA ASP A 214 -21.61 10.39 8.40
C ASP A 214 -23.14 10.46 8.33
N LYS A 215 -23.82 10.19 9.45
CA LYS A 215 -25.28 10.34 9.58
C LYS A 215 -25.60 11.61 10.34
N PHE A 216 -26.61 12.35 9.89
CA PHE A 216 -27.05 13.62 10.47
C PHE A 216 -27.05 13.64 12.02
N GLY A 217 -27.69 12.66 12.65
CA GLY A 217 -27.81 12.60 14.11
C GLY A 217 -26.54 12.20 14.87
N ILE A 218 -25.52 11.63 14.19
CA ILE A 218 -24.19 11.41 14.76
C ILE A 218 -23.40 12.72 14.65
N VAL A 219 -23.37 13.34 13.48
CA VAL A 219 -22.68 14.63 13.29
C VAL A 219 -23.25 15.72 14.22
N ALA A 220 -24.57 15.75 14.41
CA ALA A 220 -25.22 16.66 15.35
C ALA A 220 -24.87 16.39 16.82
N HIS A 221 -24.54 15.14 17.19
CA HIS A 221 -24.04 14.75 18.51
C HIS A 221 -22.59 15.23 18.72
N GLU A 222 -21.69 14.95 17.77
CA GLU A 222 -20.29 15.42 17.81
C GLU A 222 -20.19 16.95 17.86
N LEU A 223 -21.07 17.65 17.14
CA LEU A 223 -21.22 19.10 17.22
C LEU A 223 -21.75 19.56 18.59
N GLY A 224 -22.51 18.73 19.31
CA GLY A 224 -22.89 18.99 20.70
C GLY A 224 -21.68 19.05 21.63
N HIS A 225 -20.70 18.16 21.46
CA HIS A 225 -19.41 18.27 22.16
C HIS A 225 -18.70 19.57 21.79
N VAL A 226 -18.60 19.93 20.51
CA VAL A 226 -18.00 21.21 20.07
C VAL A 226 -18.70 22.43 20.71
N VAL A 227 -20.04 22.40 20.83
CA VAL A 227 -20.87 23.43 21.49
C VAL A 227 -20.63 23.47 23.01
N GLY A 228 -20.00 22.46 23.60
CA GLY A 228 -19.59 22.40 25.00
C GLY A 228 -20.40 21.44 25.86
N PHE A 229 -21.08 20.45 25.29
CA PHE A 229 -21.91 19.50 26.03
C PHE A 229 -21.12 18.24 26.41
N TRP A 230 -21.38 17.74 27.62
CA TRP A 230 -21.01 16.39 28.04
C TRP A 230 -22.17 15.43 27.79
N HIS A 231 -21.96 14.12 27.95
CA HIS A 231 -23.07 13.17 27.89
C HIS A 231 -24.05 13.36 29.05
N GLU A 232 -25.35 13.32 28.76
CA GLU A 232 -26.39 13.53 29.77
C GLU A 232 -26.34 12.48 30.90
N HIS A 233 -25.86 11.25 30.62
CA HIS A 233 -25.73 10.19 31.62
C HIS A 233 -24.52 10.35 32.56
N THR A 234 -23.56 11.22 32.28
CA THR A 234 -22.39 11.43 33.18
C THR A 234 -22.63 12.52 34.24
N ARG A 235 -23.79 13.20 34.18
CA ARG A 235 -24.21 14.23 35.14
C ARG A 235 -24.05 13.81 36.61
N PRO A 236 -23.66 14.70 37.54
CA PRO A 236 -23.53 14.39 38.97
C PRO A 236 -24.81 13.83 39.61
N ASP A 237 -25.99 14.23 39.14
CA ASP A 237 -27.31 13.83 39.65
C ASP A 237 -27.93 12.59 38.98
N ARG A 238 -27.30 11.98 37.95
CA ARG A 238 -27.95 10.94 37.11
C ARG A 238 -28.58 9.75 37.85
N ASP A 239 -28.07 9.35 39.03
CA ASP A 239 -28.65 8.23 39.82
C ASP A 239 -30.11 8.50 40.21
N GLN A 240 -30.56 9.76 40.21
CA GLN A 240 -31.94 10.16 40.49
C GLN A 240 -32.88 9.92 39.30
N HIS A 241 -32.34 9.60 38.12
CA HIS A 241 -33.06 9.51 36.83
C HIS A 241 -32.83 8.18 36.10
N VAL A 242 -31.60 7.67 36.12
CA VAL A 242 -31.19 6.40 35.51
C VAL A 242 -30.46 5.51 36.52
N THR A 243 -30.41 4.21 36.26
CA THR A 243 -29.62 3.22 37.00
C THR A 243 -28.62 2.57 36.05
N ILE A 244 -27.35 2.52 36.43
CA ILE A 244 -26.31 1.86 35.64
C ILE A 244 -26.17 0.41 36.10
N ILE A 245 -26.40 -0.53 35.19
CA ILE A 245 -26.31 -1.98 35.43
C ILE A 245 -24.88 -2.43 35.12
N ARG A 246 -24.00 -2.36 36.11
CA ARG A 246 -22.55 -2.59 35.94
C ARG A 246 -22.24 -4.01 35.48
N GLU A 247 -23.01 -4.98 35.95
CA GLU A 247 -22.97 -6.38 35.58
C GLU A 247 -23.36 -6.68 34.12
N ASN A 248 -23.83 -5.68 33.36
CA ASN A 248 -24.10 -5.78 31.92
C ASN A 248 -23.04 -5.07 31.07
N ILE A 249 -22.13 -4.29 31.65
CA ILE A 249 -21.08 -3.57 30.89
C ILE A 249 -20.02 -4.56 30.37
N GLN A 250 -19.42 -4.28 29.22
CA GLN A 250 -18.25 -5.01 28.71
C GLN A 250 -17.03 -4.79 29.62
N PRO A 251 -16.23 -5.83 29.96
CA PRO A 251 -15.03 -5.66 30.79
C PRO A 251 -14.08 -4.59 30.22
N GLY A 252 -13.67 -3.66 31.07
CA GLY A 252 -12.79 -2.55 30.70
C GLY A 252 -13.50 -1.31 30.17
N GLN A 253 -14.83 -1.33 29.98
CA GLN A 253 -15.63 -0.19 29.50
C GLN A 253 -16.37 0.56 30.63
N GLU A 254 -16.13 0.22 31.90
CA GLU A 254 -16.83 0.77 33.06
C GLU A 254 -16.56 2.27 33.28
N TYR A 255 -15.44 2.79 32.77
CA TYR A 255 -15.07 4.20 32.89
C TYR A 255 -16.07 5.13 32.16
N ASN A 256 -16.67 4.67 31.06
CA ASN A 256 -17.68 5.42 30.27
C ASN A 256 -18.96 5.80 31.06
N PHE A 257 -19.15 5.20 32.24
CA PHE A 257 -20.31 5.40 33.12
C PHE A 257 -19.94 6.06 34.46
N LEU A 258 -18.71 6.56 34.59
CA LEU A 258 -18.30 7.40 35.71
C LEU A 258 -19.03 8.75 35.67
N LYS A 259 -19.18 9.36 36.85
CA LYS A 259 -19.72 10.72 36.99
C LYS A 259 -18.64 11.73 36.67
N MET A 260 -19.03 12.83 36.04
CA MET A 260 -18.26 14.06 36.06
C MET A 260 -18.31 14.72 37.44
N GLU A 261 -17.27 15.48 37.77
CA GLU A 261 -17.26 16.32 38.97
C GLU A 261 -18.13 17.57 38.81
N ALA A 262 -18.69 18.05 39.92
CA ALA A 262 -19.53 19.26 39.93
C ALA A 262 -18.77 20.56 39.61
N GLY A 263 -17.43 20.52 39.59
CA GLY A 263 -16.59 21.64 39.16
C GLY A 263 -16.54 21.83 37.64
N GLU A 264 -16.72 20.75 36.87
CA GLU A 264 -16.55 20.73 35.40
C GLU A 264 -17.85 20.90 34.62
N VAL A 265 -19.01 20.70 35.28
CA VAL A 265 -20.27 20.44 34.57
C VAL A 265 -21.51 21.22 35.10
N SER A 266 -22.28 21.86 34.19
CA SER A 266 -23.34 22.86 34.43
C SER A 266 -24.51 22.85 33.41
N SER A 267 -25.75 22.49 33.77
CA SER A 267 -27.00 22.40 32.94
C SER A 267 -27.78 23.70 32.96
N LEU A 268 -27.26 24.71 33.67
CA LEU A 268 -27.83 26.05 33.73
C LEU A 268 -29.30 26.10 34.23
N GLY A 269 -29.74 25.04 34.92
CA GLY A 269 -31.05 24.93 35.56
C GLY A 269 -32.03 24.02 34.83
N GLU A 270 -31.61 23.36 33.75
CA GLU A 270 -32.44 22.34 33.09
C GLU A 270 -32.53 21.04 33.89
N THR A 271 -33.68 20.39 33.75
CA THR A 271 -34.00 19.04 34.25
C THR A 271 -33.13 17.98 33.54
N TYR A 272 -33.29 16.70 33.92
CA TYR A 272 -32.65 15.60 33.20
C TYR A 272 -33.39 15.32 31.89
N ASP A 273 -32.69 15.33 30.75
CA ASP A 273 -33.30 15.16 29.43
C ASP A 273 -33.03 13.76 28.85
N PHE A 274 -33.99 12.85 29.03
CA PHE A 274 -33.95 11.50 28.47
C PHE A 274 -33.92 11.48 26.93
N ASP A 275 -34.47 12.51 26.28
CA ASP A 275 -34.54 12.63 24.82
C ASP A 275 -33.34 13.40 24.24
N SER A 276 -32.38 13.82 25.08
CA SER A 276 -31.15 14.51 24.64
C SER A 276 -30.40 13.71 23.60
N ILE A 277 -29.94 14.40 22.55
CA ILE A 277 -29.05 13.79 21.55
C ILE A 277 -27.73 13.33 22.19
N MET A 278 -27.32 13.95 23.31
CA MET A 278 -26.11 13.64 24.07
C MET A 278 -26.28 12.47 25.06
N HIS A 279 -27.46 11.83 25.11
CA HIS A 279 -27.67 10.65 25.95
C HIS A 279 -27.19 9.37 25.24
N TYR A 280 -26.62 8.43 25.99
CA TYR A 280 -26.31 7.08 25.50
C TYR A 280 -27.57 6.21 25.33
N ALA A 281 -27.50 5.23 24.43
CA ALA A 281 -28.56 4.25 24.26
C ALA A 281 -28.56 3.24 25.43
N ARG A 282 -29.70 2.61 25.66
CA ARG A 282 -29.91 1.70 26.80
C ARG A 282 -28.90 0.55 26.90
N ASN A 283 -28.31 0.12 25.77
CA ASN A 283 -27.39 -1.00 25.65
C ASN A 283 -26.00 -0.61 25.11
N THR A 284 -25.63 0.69 25.15
CA THR A 284 -24.28 1.15 24.80
C THR A 284 -23.24 0.47 25.71
N PHE A 285 -22.12 0.00 25.15
CA PHE A 285 -21.09 -0.82 25.83
C PHE A 285 -21.61 -2.07 26.56
N SER A 286 -22.73 -2.66 26.12
CA SER A 286 -23.29 -3.87 26.73
C SER A 286 -22.58 -5.15 26.29
N ARG A 287 -22.42 -6.10 27.21
CA ARG A 287 -21.88 -7.45 26.94
C ARG A 287 -22.83 -8.37 26.15
N GLY A 288 -24.07 -7.94 25.92
CA GLY A 288 -25.05 -8.69 25.14
C GLY A 288 -26.11 -7.79 24.52
N VAL A 289 -26.52 -8.10 23.29
CA VAL A 289 -27.39 -7.23 22.45
C VAL A 289 -28.71 -6.83 23.13
N PHE A 290 -29.25 -7.70 23.99
CA PHE A 290 -30.53 -7.52 24.70
C PHE A 290 -30.37 -7.10 26.18
N LEU A 291 -29.15 -6.86 26.64
CA LEU A 291 -28.86 -6.46 28.01
C LEU A 291 -28.73 -4.93 28.08
N ASP A 292 -29.57 -4.29 28.90
CA ASP A 292 -29.47 -2.84 29.15
C ASP A 292 -28.31 -2.56 30.12
N THR A 293 -27.45 -1.60 29.79
CA THR A 293 -26.43 -1.01 30.67
C THR A 293 -26.94 0.25 31.37
N ILE A 294 -27.86 1.00 30.73
CA ILE A 294 -28.52 2.18 31.30
C ILE A 294 -30.02 1.94 31.37
N LEU A 295 -30.58 1.98 32.58
CA LEU A 295 -31.99 1.74 32.84
C LEU A 295 -32.69 3.00 33.37
N PRO A 296 -33.55 3.66 32.58
CA PRO A 296 -34.38 4.77 33.06
C PRO A 296 -35.26 4.34 34.23
N ARG A 297 -35.36 5.22 35.24
CA ARG A 297 -36.39 5.10 36.27
C ARG A 297 -37.78 5.30 35.64
N ARG A 298 -38.80 4.75 36.28
CA ARG A 298 -40.19 4.95 35.85
C ARG A 298 -40.62 6.38 36.14
N ASP A 299 -41.41 6.97 35.26
CA ASP A 299 -42.13 8.22 35.48
C ASP A 299 -43.30 8.04 36.47
N ASP A 300 -44.00 9.13 36.76
CA ASP A 300 -45.16 9.13 37.67
C ASP A 300 -46.33 8.26 37.17
N ASN A 301 -46.35 7.91 35.88
CA ASN A 301 -47.33 7.01 35.26
C ASN A 301 -46.85 5.54 35.23
N GLY A 302 -45.65 5.24 35.76
CA GLY A 302 -45.06 3.91 35.77
C GLY A 302 -44.39 3.49 34.46
N VAL A 303 -44.32 4.36 33.45
CA VAL A 303 -43.70 4.13 32.13
C VAL A 303 -42.21 4.48 32.19
N ARG A 304 -41.37 3.84 31.37
CA ARG A 304 -39.95 4.20 31.24
C ARG A 304 -39.75 5.12 30.04
N PRO A 305 -39.09 6.28 30.20
CA PRO A 305 -38.68 7.11 29.07
C PRO A 305 -37.79 6.36 28.08
N THR A 306 -37.90 6.69 26.80
CA THR A 306 -36.94 6.28 25.75
C THR A 306 -35.67 7.11 25.87
N ILE A 307 -34.50 6.51 25.63
CA ILE A 307 -33.19 7.17 25.71
C ILE A 307 -32.30 6.85 24.51
N GLY A 308 -31.38 7.76 24.18
CA GLY A 308 -30.32 7.55 23.18
C GLY A 308 -30.76 7.72 21.73
N GLN A 309 -31.68 8.64 21.46
CA GLN A 309 -32.06 8.98 20.09
C GLN A 309 -30.90 9.66 19.32
N ARG A 310 -30.93 9.56 17.99
CA ARG A 310 -29.96 10.15 17.05
C ARG A 310 -30.69 10.71 15.82
N VAL A 311 -31.73 11.50 16.06
CA VAL A 311 -32.64 12.05 15.03
C VAL A 311 -32.65 13.57 15.01
N ARG A 312 -32.62 14.23 16.18
CA ARG A 312 -32.73 15.70 16.30
C ARG A 312 -32.23 16.18 17.66
N LEU A 313 -32.09 17.50 17.83
CA LEU A 313 -31.97 18.11 19.14
C LEU A 313 -33.28 17.98 19.93
N SER A 314 -33.16 17.77 21.25
CA SER A 314 -34.27 17.84 22.21
C SER A 314 -34.55 19.28 22.64
N GLN A 315 -35.66 19.50 23.36
CA GLN A 315 -35.95 20.82 23.93
C GLN A 315 -34.99 21.18 25.07
N GLY A 316 -34.51 20.21 25.85
CA GLY A 316 -33.48 20.45 26.85
C GLY A 316 -32.14 20.81 26.21
N ASP A 317 -31.72 20.13 25.13
CA ASP A 317 -30.49 20.49 24.41
C ASP A 317 -30.54 21.96 23.95
N ILE A 318 -31.66 22.36 23.35
CA ILE A 318 -31.88 23.72 22.82
C ILE A 318 -31.90 24.76 23.95
N ALA A 319 -32.64 24.51 25.03
CA ALA A 319 -32.74 25.42 26.17
C ALA A 319 -31.39 25.59 26.90
N GLN A 320 -30.66 24.49 27.06
CA GLN A 320 -29.36 24.45 27.71
C GLN A 320 -28.30 25.21 26.89
N ALA A 321 -28.26 25.02 25.57
CA ALA A 321 -27.38 25.78 24.69
C ALA A 321 -27.74 27.28 24.68
N ARG A 322 -29.03 27.61 24.68
CA ARG A 322 -29.50 29.01 24.75
C ARG A 322 -29.04 29.71 26.02
N LYS A 323 -29.03 29.01 27.15
CA LYS A 323 -28.50 29.52 28.42
C LYS A 323 -26.97 29.63 28.41
N LEU A 324 -26.26 28.66 27.84
CA LEU A 324 -24.79 28.62 27.81
C LEU A 324 -24.22 29.83 27.06
N TYR A 325 -24.80 30.11 25.90
CA TYR A 325 -24.41 31.23 25.03
C TYR A 325 -25.14 32.55 25.31
N LYS A 326 -25.99 32.59 26.36
CA LYS A 326 -26.79 33.76 26.77
C LYS A 326 -27.56 34.37 25.60
N CYS A 327 -28.29 33.53 24.88
CA CYS A 327 -29.04 33.96 23.70
C CYS A 327 -30.07 35.05 24.05
N PRO A 328 -30.35 35.99 23.13
CA PRO A 328 -31.38 37.01 23.30
C PRO A 328 -32.76 36.41 23.61
N ALA A 329 -33.59 37.17 24.34
CA ALA A 329 -34.88 36.70 24.82
C ALA A 329 -35.92 36.48 23.69
N CYS A 330 -35.69 37.09 22.52
CA CYS A 330 -36.55 37.01 21.35
C CYS A 330 -35.72 37.12 20.06
N GLY A 331 -36.36 36.83 18.92
CA GLY A 331 -35.68 36.65 17.64
C GLY A 331 -35.10 35.25 17.46
N GLU A 332 -34.78 34.90 16.22
CA GLU A 332 -34.43 33.54 15.80
C GLU A 332 -33.49 33.53 14.59
N THR A 333 -33.01 32.35 14.21
CA THR A 333 -32.22 32.19 12.99
C THR A 333 -33.15 31.81 11.84
N LEU A 334 -33.26 32.69 10.85
CA LEU A 334 -34.11 32.57 9.67
C LEU A 334 -33.26 32.01 8.51
N GLN A 335 -33.55 30.79 8.06
CA GLN A 335 -32.74 30.06 7.08
C GLN A 335 -33.49 29.71 5.78
N ASP A 336 -34.77 30.05 5.68
CA ASP A 336 -35.56 29.87 4.46
C ASP A 336 -35.18 30.95 3.43
N THR A 337 -35.31 30.64 2.13
CA THR A 337 -34.99 31.59 1.05
C THR A 337 -35.94 32.80 0.98
N THR A 338 -37.08 32.75 1.65
CA THR A 338 -38.00 33.88 1.81
C THR A 338 -38.66 33.78 3.18
N GLY A 339 -38.81 34.89 3.88
CA GLY A 339 -39.46 34.88 5.18
C GLY A 339 -39.91 36.26 5.63
N ASN A 340 -40.59 36.31 6.78
CA ASN A 340 -41.01 37.54 7.41
C ASN A 340 -40.81 37.46 8.93
N PHE A 341 -40.62 38.62 9.55
CA PHE A 341 -40.46 38.74 11.00
C PHE A 341 -40.90 40.13 11.46
N SER A 342 -41.24 40.25 12.73
CA SER A 342 -41.75 41.49 13.31
C SER A 342 -41.18 41.75 14.69
N ALA A 343 -41.31 42.99 15.16
CA ALA A 343 -41.13 43.28 16.58
C ALA A 343 -42.07 42.37 17.44
N PRO A 344 -41.64 41.97 18.66
CA PRO A 344 -42.49 41.21 19.57
C PRO A 344 -43.78 42.00 19.86
N GLY A 345 -44.93 41.33 19.83
CA GLY A 345 -46.23 41.97 20.10
C GLY A 345 -46.83 42.80 18.95
N PHE A 346 -46.15 42.92 17.80
CA PHE A 346 -46.73 43.56 16.60
C PHE A 346 -48.05 42.87 16.18
N PRO A 347 -49.10 43.60 15.77
CA PRO A 347 -49.20 45.06 15.61
C PRO A 347 -49.68 45.79 16.89
N ASN A 348 -49.84 45.10 18.01
CA ASN A 348 -50.44 45.62 19.24
C ASN A 348 -49.48 46.46 20.11
N GLY A 349 -48.17 46.42 19.80
CA GLY A 349 -47.12 47.17 20.48
C GLY A 349 -46.06 46.28 21.11
N TYR A 350 -44.81 46.75 21.11
CA TYR A 350 -43.67 46.00 21.64
C TYR A 350 -43.45 46.26 23.14
N PRO A 351 -42.95 45.30 23.94
CA PRO A 351 -42.62 45.53 25.34
C PRO A 351 -41.42 46.48 25.51
N SER A 352 -41.46 47.33 26.54
CA SER A 352 -40.30 48.11 27.00
C SER A 352 -39.14 47.19 27.38
N TYR A 353 -37.90 47.65 27.18
CA TYR A 353 -36.66 46.91 27.51
C TYR A 353 -36.47 45.60 26.72
N SER A 354 -37.17 45.43 25.59
CA SER A 354 -36.99 44.29 24.68
C SER A 354 -35.60 44.26 24.05
N HIS A 355 -35.01 43.07 23.95
CA HIS A 355 -33.81 42.80 23.17
C HIS A 355 -34.01 41.54 22.32
N CYS A 356 -34.22 41.74 21.02
CA CYS A 356 -34.39 40.66 20.06
C CYS A 356 -33.28 40.69 19.01
N VAL A 357 -32.85 39.52 18.54
CA VAL A 357 -31.87 39.42 17.45
C VAL A 357 -32.31 38.35 16.47
N TRP A 358 -32.49 38.73 15.21
CA TRP A 358 -32.66 37.81 14.09
C TRP A 358 -31.35 37.64 13.34
N ARG A 359 -31.04 36.40 12.96
CA ARG A 359 -29.92 36.04 12.08
C ARG A 359 -30.52 35.49 10.80
N ILE A 360 -30.46 36.23 9.71
CA ILE A 360 -30.87 35.73 8.40
C ILE A 360 -29.64 35.08 7.78
N SER A 361 -29.72 33.80 7.45
CA SER A 361 -28.60 33.03 6.88
C SER A 361 -29.11 32.15 5.75
N VAL A 362 -28.91 32.64 4.52
CA VAL A 362 -29.33 31.95 3.29
C VAL A 362 -28.12 31.19 2.70
N THR A 363 -28.25 30.69 1.47
CA THR A 363 -27.21 29.86 0.85
C THR A 363 -25.99 30.70 0.47
N PRO A 364 -24.75 30.24 0.73
CA PRO A 364 -23.54 30.90 0.24
C PRO A 364 -23.60 31.21 -1.26
N GLY A 365 -23.39 32.48 -1.61
CA GLY A 365 -23.52 32.99 -2.99
C GLY A 365 -24.90 33.59 -3.33
N GLU A 366 -25.88 33.54 -2.44
CA GLU A 366 -27.12 34.35 -2.51
C GLU A 366 -26.95 35.68 -1.77
N LYS A 367 -27.69 36.71 -2.20
CA LYS A 367 -27.83 38.00 -1.50
C LYS A 367 -29.23 38.15 -0.94
N ILE A 368 -29.33 38.76 0.24
CA ILE A 368 -30.59 38.98 0.96
C ILE A 368 -31.08 40.40 0.65
N VAL A 369 -32.28 40.51 0.11
CA VAL A 369 -33.03 41.75 0.03
C VAL A 369 -33.98 41.80 1.22
N LEU A 370 -33.82 42.79 2.11
CA LEU A 370 -34.63 43.02 3.30
C LEU A 370 -35.48 44.28 3.12
N ASN A 371 -36.80 44.13 3.21
CA ASN A 371 -37.78 45.20 3.02
C ASN A 371 -38.66 45.37 4.28
N PHE A 372 -38.79 46.59 4.78
CA PHE A 372 -39.67 46.92 5.89
C PHE A 372 -41.02 47.40 5.36
N THR A 373 -42.10 46.71 5.70
CA THR A 373 -43.47 47.07 5.25
C THR A 373 -44.22 47.93 6.27
N SER A 374 -43.77 47.93 7.53
CA SER A 374 -44.34 48.74 8.61
C SER A 374 -43.24 49.15 9.59
N MET A 375 -43.31 50.39 10.07
CA MET A 375 -42.33 50.99 10.97
C MET A 375 -43.02 51.98 11.92
N ASP A 376 -42.99 51.70 13.22
CA ASP A 376 -43.52 52.54 14.29
C ASP A 376 -42.74 52.26 15.60
N LEU A 377 -41.56 52.88 15.72
CA LEU A 377 -40.69 52.83 16.89
C LEU A 377 -40.55 54.21 17.54
N PHE A 378 -40.24 54.27 18.84
CA PHE A 378 -40.05 55.54 19.54
C PHE A 378 -38.95 56.41 18.90
N LYS A 379 -39.36 57.56 18.35
CA LYS A 379 -38.51 58.48 17.60
C LYS A 379 -37.53 59.22 18.53
N SER A 380 -36.24 59.00 18.34
CA SER A 380 -35.18 59.64 19.14
C SER A 380 -34.02 60.12 18.28
N ARG A 381 -33.30 61.15 18.74
CA ARG A 381 -32.09 61.64 18.05
C ARG A 381 -31.07 60.50 17.96
N LEU A 382 -30.59 60.23 16.74
CA LEU A 382 -29.66 59.14 16.42
C LEU A 382 -30.15 57.73 16.82
N CYS A 383 -31.46 57.55 17.04
CA CYS A 383 -32.05 56.27 17.42
C CYS A 383 -31.34 55.63 18.63
N TRP A 384 -31.20 56.41 19.70
CA TRP A 384 -30.52 55.99 20.94
C TRP A 384 -31.38 55.08 21.84
N TYR A 385 -32.70 55.30 21.91
CA TYR A 385 -33.55 54.57 22.84
C TYR A 385 -34.11 53.27 22.25
N ASP A 386 -34.96 53.40 21.23
CA ASP A 386 -35.61 52.28 20.56
C ASP A 386 -35.18 52.30 19.09
N TYR A 387 -34.67 51.17 18.59
CA TYR A 387 -34.15 51.05 17.24
C TYR A 387 -34.17 49.61 16.72
N VAL A 388 -34.27 49.48 15.39
CA VAL A 388 -33.83 48.30 14.66
C VAL A 388 -32.52 48.63 13.94
N GLU A 389 -31.54 47.75 14.06
CA GLU A 389 -30.21 47.87 13.46
C GLU A 389 -29.96 46.67 12.54
N VAL A 390 -29.53 46.93 11.31
CA VAL A 390 -29.25 45.90 10.29
C VAL A 390 -27.78 45.95 9.93
N ARG A 391 -27.10 44.80 10.04
CA ARG A 391 -25.68 44.64 9.74
C ARG A 391 -25.45 43.56 8.69
N ASP A 392 -24.44 43.79 7.86
CA ASP A 392 -24.07 42.99 6.70
C ASP A 392 -23.07 41.89 7.08
N GLY A 393 -23.58 40.73 7.48
CA GLY A 393 -22.79 39.62 8.00
C GLY A 393 -23.43 38.92 9.20
N TYR A 394 -22.64 38.12 9.91
CA TYR A 394 -23.17 37.14 10.88
C TYR A 394 -23.25 37.62 12.36
N TRP A 395 -22.60 38.73 12.74
CA TRP A 395 -22.65 39.22 14.14
C TRP A 395 -22.53 40.74 14.33
N ARG A 396 -22.68 41.18 15.58
CA ARG A 396 -22.70 42.58 16.05
C ARG A 396 -21.55 43.52 15.64
N LYS A 397 -20.36 43.04 15.20
CA LYS A 397 -19.30 43.92 14.66
C LYS A 397 -19.30 44.01 13.13
N ALA A 398 -20.18 43.29 12.44
CA ALA A 398 -20.29 43.36 10.99
C ALA A 398 -20.65 44.79 10.52
N PRO A 399 -20.31 45.18 9.27
CA PRO A 399 -20.63 46.49 8.70
C PRO A 399 -22.10 46.89 8.91
N LEU A 400 -22.33 48.16 9.25
CA LEU A 400 -23.67 48.68 9.51
C LEU A 400 -24.33 49.13 8.20
N LEU A 401 -25.42 48.47 7.79
CA LEU A 401 -26.25 48.93 6.67
C LEU A 401 -27.15 50.10 7.10
N GLY A 402 -27.68 50.04 8.33
CA GLY A 402 -28.39 51.17 8.91
C GLY A 402 -29.00 50.89 10.28
N ARG A 403 -29.34 51.98 10.97
CA ARG A 403 -30.07 51.98 12.24
C ARG A 403 -31.29 52.89 12.09
N PHE A 404 -32.47 52.37 12.40
CA PHE A 404 -33.75 52.98 12.07
C PHE A 404 -34.66 53.07 13.30
N CYS A 405 -35.40 54.17 13.42
CA CYS A 405 -36.38 54.44 14.47
C CYS A 405 -37.40 55.49 13.97
N GLY A 406 -38.49 55.67 14.73
CA GLY A 406 -39.61 56.49 14.27
C GLY A 406 -40.55 55.73 13.35
N ASP A 407 -41.21 56.51 12.51
CA ASP A 407 -42.32 56.18 11.62
C ASP A 407 -41.92 56.04 10.14
N LYS A 408 -40.68 56.39 9.79
CA LYS A 408 -40.19 56.34 8.41
C LYS A 408 -39.70 54.94 8.05
N ILE A 409 -40.36 54.32 7.08
CA ILE A 409 -39.88 53.10 6.41
C ILE A 409 -38.57 53.40 5.64
N PRO A 410 -37.49 52.61 5.82
CA PRO A 410 -36.27 52.72 5.03
C PRO A 410 -36.42 52.11 3.63
N GLU A 411 -35.54 52.50 2.70
CA GLU A 411 -35.41 51.82 1.41
C GLU A 411 -34.98 50.36 1.58
N PRO A 412 -35.29 49.45 0.63
CA PRO A 412 -34.85 48.06 0.68
C PRO A 412 -33.34 47.93 0.85
N LEU A 413 -32.93 47.12 1.83
CA LEU A 413 -31.53 46.88 2.15
C LEU A 413 -31.07 45.60 1.45
N ILE A 414 -29.92 45.65 0.78
CA ILE A 414 -29.34 44.50 0.08
C ILE A 414 -28.01 44.17 0.76
N SER A 415 -27.84 42.91 1.16
CA SER A 415 -26.57 42.42 1.72
C SER A 415 -25.49 42.26 0.65
N THR A 416 -24.21 42.28 1.04
CA THR A 416 -23.11 41.94 0.14
C THR A 416 -22.95 40.43 -0.06
N ASP A 417 -23.35 39.64 0.94
CA ASP A 417 -23.24 38.17 1.00
C ASP A 417 -24.50 37.54 1.64
N SER A 418 -24.45 36.23 1.89
CA SER A 418 -25.51 35.32 2.32
C SER A 418 -26.00 35.47 3.78
N ARG A 419 -25.56 36.48 4.53
CA ARG A 419 -25.94 36.65 5.96
C ARG A 419 -26.26 38.10 6.33
N LEU A 420 -27.34 38.30 7.09
CA LEU A 420 -27.69 39.55 7.76
C LEU A 420 -27.91 39.33 9.26
N TRP A 421 -27.44 40.29 10.06
CA TRP A 421 -27.68 40.34 11.50
C TRP A 421 -28.57 41.53 11.83
N VAL A 422 -29.75 41.27 12.41
CA VAL A 422 -30.76 42.28 12.71
C VAL A 422 -31.01 42.32 14.21
N GLU A 423 -30.69 43.44 14.87
CA GLU A 423 -30.95 43.65 16.30
C GLU A 423 -32.09 44.66 16.49
N PHE A 424 -33.10 44.29 17.26
CA PHE A 424 -34.08 45.21 17.80
C PHE A 424 -33.82 45.42 19.29
N ARG A 425 -33.70 46.68 19.69
CA ARG A 425 -33.62 47.08 21.09
C ARG A 425 -34.64 48.16 21.39
N SER A 426 -35.37 47.96 22.48
CA SER A 426 -36.13 49.00 23.16
C SER A 426 -35.48 49.28 24.52
N SER A 427 -35.48 50.54 24.92
CA SER A 427 -35.10 50.99 26.25
C SER A 427 -35.97 52.13 26.79
N SER A 428 -36.95 52.58 26.00
CA SER A 428 -37.95 53.56 26.40
C SER A 428 -39.16 52.91 27.09
N ASN A 429 -39.92 53.73 27.82
CA ASN A 429 -41.24 53.37 28.36
C ASN A 429 -42.40 53.82 27.45
N ILE A 430 -42.11 54.31 26.25
CA ILE A 430 -43.10 54.85 25.29
C ILE A 430 -43.11 53.93 24.08
N LEU A 431 -44.20 53.18 23.92
CA LEU A 431 -44.26 52.05 23.01
C LEU A 431 -44.95 52.45 21.70
N GLY A 432 -44.32 52.14 20.56
CA GLY A 432 -44.96 52.13 19.25
C GLY A 432 -45.48 50.72 18.90
N LYS A 433 -46.13 50.58 17.75
CA LYS A 433 -46.63 49.27 17.27
C LYS A 433 -45.53 48.27 16.94
N GLY A 434 -44.31 48.75 16.65
CA GLY A 434 -43.17 47.92 16.24
C GLY A 434 -42.85 48.06 14.76
N PHE A 435 -42.23 47.03 14.19
CA PHE A 435 -41.96 46.94 12.75
C PHE A 435 -42.39 45.58 12.21
N PHE A 436 -42.58 45.50 10.90
CA PHE A 436 -42.75 44.25 10.15
C PHE A 436 -41.83 44.26 8.93
N ALA A 437 -41.03 43.22 8.78
CA ALA A 437 -40.06 43.07 7.70
C ALA A 437 -40.27 41.76 6.95
N VAL A 438 -40.02 41.80 5.65
CA VAL A 438 -40.01 40.66 4.73
C VAL A 438 -38.62 40.60 4.10
N TYR A 439 -38.06 39.41 3.94
CA TYR A 439 -36.80 39.21 3.25
C TYR A 439 -36.93 38.14 2.16
N GLU A 440 -36.12 38.29 1.12
CA GLU A 440 -35.97 37.32 0.03
C GLU A 440 -34.50 37.12 -0.33
N ALA A 441 -34.15 35.87 -0.63
CA ALA A 441 -32.85 35.46 -1.17
C ALA A 441 -32.88 35.57 -2.70
N THR A 442 -31.91 36.28 -3.23
CA THR A 442 -31.67 36.45 -4.66
C THR A 442 -30.35 35.77 -5.01
N CYS A 443 -30.39 34.81 -5.93
CA CYS A 443 -29.21 34.11 -6.43
C CYS A 443 -28.62 34.82 -7.66
N GLY A 444 -27.32 34.67 -7.88
CA GLY A 444 -26.64 35.26 -9.04
C GLY A 444 -26.04 36.66 -8.82
N GLY A 445 -25.73 37.32 -9.93
CA GLY A 445 -25.07 38.62 -10.00
C GLY A 445 -23.57 38.56 -10.31
N ASP A 446 -22.94 39.73 -10.33
CA ASP A 446 -21.52 39.89 -10.62
C ASP A 446 -20.64 39.56 -9.39
N ILE A 447 -19.64 38.70 -9.61
CA ILE A 447 -18.66 38.25 -8.63
C ILE A 447 -17.27 38.69 -9.09
N ASN A 448 -16.70 39.67 -8.39
CA ASN A 448 -15.35 40.18 -8.63
C ASN A 448 -14.43 39.74 -7.48
N LYS A 449 -14.01 38.47 -7.47
CA LYS A 449 -13.15 37.86 -6.44
C LYS A 449 -12.19 36.87 -7.12
N ASP A 450 -10.97 36.75 -6.60
CA ASP A 450 -9.99 35.76 -7.09
C ASP A 450 -10.31 34.31 -6.68
N ALA A 451 -11.17 34.11 -5.68
CA ALA A 451 -11.67 32.78 -5.29
C ALA A 451 -13.00 32.89 -4.52
N GLY A 452 -13.73 31.78 -4.46
CA GLY A 452 -14.94 31.65 -3.65
C GLY A 452 -15.71 30.36 -3.96
N GLN A 453 -16.92 30.27 -3.42
CA GLN A 453 -17.82 29.14 -3.62
C GLN A 453 -19.17 29.65 -4.15
N ILE A 454 -19.77 28.88 -5.07
CA ILE A 454 -21.12 29.08 -5.58
C ILE A 454 -21.91 27.80 -5.31
N GLN A 455 -23.13 27.93 -4.83
CA GLN A 455 -24.03 26.83 -4.56
C GLN A 455 -25.38 27.09 -5.25
N SER A 456 -26.09 26.02 -5.60
CA SER A 456 -27.51 26.12 -5.97
C SER A 456 -28.34 26.66 -4.80
N PRO A 457 -29.42 27.42 -5.06
CA PRO A 457 -30.32 27.90 -4.00
C PRO A 457 -30.75 26.80 -3.03
N ASN A 458 -30.75 27.11 -1.73
CA ASN A 458 -31.13 26.27 -0.60
C ASN A 458 -30.15 25.13 -0.19
N TYR A 459 -29.07 24.88 -0.95
CA TYR A 459 -28.06 23.84 -0.64
C TYR A 459 -27.61 23.89 0.85
N PRO A 460 -27.43 22.76 1.55
CA PRO A 460 -27.49 21.37 1.07
C PRO A 460 -28.89 20.75 0.96
N ASP A 461 -29.95 21.48 1.33
CA ASP A 461 -31.33 21.00 1.20
C ASP A 461 -31.82 21.22 -0.24
N ASP A 462 -32.88 20.52 -0.65
CA ASP A 462 -33.35 20.54 -2.04
C ASP A 462 -33.62 21.98 -2.56
N TYR A 463 -33.18 22.28 -3.79
CA TYR A 463 -33.41 23.59 -4.40
C TYR A 463 -34.89 23.86 -4.65
N ARG A 464 -35.25 25.14 -4.77
CA ARG A 464 -36.65 25.53 -5.05
C ARG A 464 -36.97 25.37 -6.54
N PRO A 465 -38.22 25.00 -6.88
CA PRO A 465 -38.67 24.96 -8.28
C PRO A 465 -38.76 26.38 -8.86
N SER A 466 -38.70 26.47 -10.19
CA SER A 466 -38.87 27.70 -10.97
C SER A 466 -37.88 28.80 -10.60
N LYS A 467 -36.61 28.43 -10.38
CA LYS A 467 -35.51 29.35 -10.10
C LYS A 467 -34.60 29.50 -11.32
N GLU A 468 -34.22 30.74 -11.60
CA GLU A 468 -33.18 31.08 -12.57
C GLU A 468 -32.12 31.91 -11.85
N CYS A 469 -30.88 31.44 -11.88
CA CYS A 469 -29.74 32.07 -11.20
C CYS A 469 -28.61 32.26 -12.19
N VAL A 470 -28.12 33.49 -12.37
CA VAL A 470 -27.06 33.82 -13.32
C VAL A 470 -25.89 34.47 -12.60
N TRP A 471 -24.73 33.82 -12.57
CA TRP A 471 -23.49 34.31 -11.97
C TRP A 471 -22.50 34.76 -13.06
N LYS A 472 -21.89 35.93 -12.86
CA LYS A 472 -20.84 36.48 -13.72
C LYS A 472 -19.54 36.56 -12.94
N ILE A 473 -18.68 35.58 -13.12
CA ILE A 473 -17.42 35.47 -12.39
C ILE A 473 -16.35 36.25 -13.15
N THR A 474 -15.67 37.17 -12.48
CA THR A 474 -14.49 37.89 -13.01
C THR A 474 -13.37 37.79 -11.98
N VAL A 475 -12.24 37.21 -12.38
CA VAL A 475 -10.99 37.18 -11.61
C VAL A 475 -10.03 38.27 -12.09
N SER A 476 -8.90 38.45 -11.40
CA SER A 476 -7.83 39.38 -11.79
C SER A 476 -7.43 39.25 -13.27
N GLU A 477 -7.05 40.38 -13.90
CA GLU A 477 -6.64 40.39 -15.30
C GLU A 477 -5.34 39.59 -15.52
N GLY A 478 -5.27 38.86 -16.64
CA GLY A 478 -4.17 37.95 -16.97
C GLY A 478 -4.30 36.53 -16.39
N PHE A 479 -5.35 36.25 -15.64
CA PHE A 479 -5.67 34.92 -15.08
C PHE A 479 -6.89 34.30 -15.78
N HIS A 480 -7.08 33.00 -15.61
CA HIS A 480 -8.25 32.26 -16.08
C HIS A 480 -9.19 31.98 -14.88
N VAL A 481 -10.44 31.59 -15.14
CA VAL A 481 -11.37 31.11 -14.10
C VAL A 481 -11.34 29.58 -14.11
N GLY A 482 -10.86 28.99 -13.02
CA GLY A 482 -11.04 27.58 -12.73
C GLY A 482 -12.30 27.37 -11.89
N LEU A 483 -13.05 26.31 -12.17
CA LEU A 483 -14.27 25.90 -11.45
C LEU A 483 -14.22 24.39 -11.16
N SER A 484 -14.28 24.00 -9.89
CA SER A 484 -14.26 22.61 -9.45
C SER A 484 -15.51 22.26 -8.64
N PHE A 485 -16.20 21.18 -8.99
CA PHE A 485 -17.42 20.74 -8.31
C PHE A 485 -17.10 19.92 -7.05
N GLN A 486 -17.71 20.28 -5.92
CA GLN A 486 -17.68 19.51 -4.67
C GLN A 486 -18.86 18.53 -4.56
N ALA A 487 -20.03 18.93 -5.08
CA ALA A 487 -21.27 18.15 -5.10
C ALA A 487 -22.08 18.52 -6.34
N PHE A 488 -22.82 17.56 -6.91
CA PHE A 488 -23.68 17.78 -8.07
C PHE A 488 -24.81 16.74 -8.14
N GLU A 489 -26.03 17.17 -7.80
CA GLU A 489 -27.26 16.41 -7.90
C GLU A 489 -28.38 17.31 -8.42
N ILE A 490 -28.59 17.32 -9.73
CA ILE A 490 -29.67 18.03 -10.42
C ILE A 490 -30.65 16.98 -10.98
N GLU A 491 -31.89 17.34 -11.31
CA GLU A 491 -32.80 16.42 -11.99
C GLU A 491 -32.13 15.78 -13.23
N ARG A 492 -32.31 14.48 -13.43
CA ARG A 492 -31.72 13.75 -14.55
C ARG A 492 -32.69 13.72 -15.74
N HIS A 493 -32.28 14.30 -16.87
CA HIS A 493 -32.94 14.15 -18.17
C HIS A 493 -31.89 13.93 -19.27
N ASP A 494 -32.16 13.07 -20.26
CA ASP A 494 -31.17 12.69 -21.28
C ASP A 494 -30.64 13.86 -22.14
N SER A 495 -31.39 14.97 -22.19
CA SER A 495 -30.99 16.23 -22.82
C SER A 495 -30.94 17.43 -21.85
N CYS A 496 -31.04 17.19 -20.54
CA CYS A 496 -31.09 18.23 -19.49
C CYS A 496 -32.14 19.33 -19.75
N ALA A 497 -33.34 18.97 -20.22
CA ALA A 497 -34.37 19.93 -20.65
C ALA A 497 -35.29 20.43 -19.52
N TYR A 498 -35.15 19.87 -18.32
CA TYR A 498 -35.85 20.30 -17.11
C TYR A 498 -34.89 21.15 -16.28
N ASP A 499 -34.32 20.61 -15.20
CA ASP A 499 -33.31 21.30 -14.42
C ASP A 499 -31.91 21.14 -15.01
N TYR A 500 -31.13 22.23 -15.06
CA TYR A 500 -29.77 22.20 -15.61
C TYR A 500 -28.85 23.31 -15.08
N LEU A 501 -27.55 23.04 -15.15
CA LEU A 501 -26.47 24.03 -14.98
C LEU A 501 -25.73 24.23 -16.30
N GLU A 502 -25.71 25.46 -16.78
CA GLU A 502 -25.06 25.89 -18.02
C GLU A 502 -23.85 26.76 -17.72
N ILE A 503 -22.73 26.50 -18.39
CA ILE A 503 -21.44 27.20 -18.15
C ILE A 503 -20.86 27.66 -19.48
N ARG A 504 -20.46 28.94 -19.55
CA ARG A 504 -19.96 29.60 -20.76
C ARG A 504 -18.63 30.31 -20.54
N ASP A 505 -17.81 30.25 -21.58
CA ASP A 505 -16.47 30.84 -21.64
C ASP A 505 -16.54 32.30 -22.09
N GLY A 506 -16.82 33.18 -21.13
CA GLY A 506 -16.93 34.62 -21.36
C GLY A 506 -17.91 35.30 -20.39
N PRO A 507 -18.25 36.58 -20.63
CA PRO A 507 -19.06 37.38 -19.72
C PRO A 507 -20.59 37.30 -19.92
N THR A 508 -21.10 36.64 -20.96
CA THR A 508 -22.51 36.71 -21.37
C THR A 508 -23.11 35.38 -21.84
N GLU A 509 -24.44 35.33 -22.01
CA GLU A 509 -25.20 34.18 -22.51
C GLU A 509 -24.87 33.81 -23.97
N GLU A 510 -24.34 34.76 -24.76
CA GLU A 510 -23.86 34.51 -26.13
C GLU A 510 -22.42 33.98 -26.19
N SER A 511 -21.73 33.89 -25.04
CA SER A 511 -20.36 33.38 -24.96
C SER A 511 -20.31 31.87 -25.25
N ALA A 512 -19.14 31.35 -25.63
CA ALA A 512 -19.01 29.97 -26.08
C ALA A 512 -19.45 28.98 -24.99
N LEU A 513 -20.31 28.00 -25.33
CA LEU A 513 -20.78 27.01 -24.38
C LEU A 513 -19.65 26.05 -24.01
N ILE A 514 -19.32 25.96 -22.73
CA ILE A 514 -18.38 24.95 -22.20
C ILE A 514 -19.14 23.65 -21.92
N GLY A 515 -20.30 23.75 -21.28
CA GLY A 515 -21.10 22.58 -20.97
C GLY A 515 -22.48 22.92 -20.39
N HIS A 516 -23.35 21.91 -20.42
CA HIS A 516 -24.74 21.98 -20.02
C HIS A 516 -25.07 20.67 -19.31
N PHE A 517 -25.23 20.73 -17.98
CA PHE A 517 -25.08 19.60 -17.07
C PHE A 517 -26.36 19.37 -16.25
N CYS A 518 -26.70 18.11 -16.00
CA CYS A 518 -27.80 17.70 -15.14
C CYS A 518 -27.59 16.26 -14.63
N GLY A 519 -28.45 15.78 -13.74
CA GLY A 519 -28.32 14.45 -13.13
C GLY A 519 -27.32 14.39 -11.95
N TYR A 520 -26.76 13.20 -11.72
CA TYR A 520 -26.02 12.83 -10.50
C TYR A 520 -24.52 12.60 -10.72
N GLU A 521 -24.05 12.66 -11.96
CA GLU A 521 -22.62 12.49 -12.27
C GLU A 521 -21.94 13.86 -12.13
N LYS A 522 -20.89 13.93 -11.30
CA LYS A 522 -20.13 15.16 -11.08
C LYS A 522 -19.50 15.60 -12.42
N PRO A 523 -19.73 16.83 -12.90
CA PRO A 523 -19.00 17.36 -14.05
C PRO A 523 -17.48 17.34 -13.81
N GLU A 524 -16.71 17.17 -14.87
CA GLU A 524 -15.27 17.42 -14.84
C GLU A 524 -15.01 18.89 -14.49
N ASP A 525 -13.83 19.16 -13.92
CA ASP A 525 -13.47 20.50 -13.47
C ASP A 525 -13.16 21.40 -14.68
N VAL A 526 -13.68 22.63 -14.66
CA VAL A 526 -13.82 23.51 -15.84
C VAL A 526 -12.83 24.68 -15.81
N LYS A 527 -12.22 24.99 -16.97
CA LYS A 527 -11.35 26.16 -17.20
C LYS A 527 -11.95 27.09 -18.26
N SER A 528 -11.99 28.40 -18.02
CA SER A 528 -12.26 29.40 -19.07
C SER A 528 -10.99 29.74 -19.87
N SER A 529 -11.14 30.32 -21.07
CA SER A 529 -10.03 30.90 -21.86
C SER A 529 -9.72 32.37 -21.51
N SER A 530 -10.57 33.01 -20.71
CA SER A 530 -10.43 34.40 -20.27
C SER A 530 -10.56 34.55 -18.76
N ASN A 531 -10.31 35.76 -18.22
CA ASN A 531 -10.54 36.08 -16.80
C ASN A 531 -12.02 36.18 -16.41
N ARG A 532 -12.94 35.77 -17.28
CA ARG A 532 -14.39 35.84 -17.10
C ARG A 532 -15.07 34.52 -17.45
N MET A 533 -16.06 34.15 -16.64
CA MET A 533 -16.92 32.98 -16.85
C MET A 533 -18.35 33.35 -16.50
N TRP A 534 -19.30 32.84 -17.27
CA TRP A 534 -20.73 33.04 -17.08
C TRP A 534 -21.38 31.68 -16.78
N MET A 535 -22.23 31.64 -15.75
CA MET A 535 -22.86 30.40 -15.29
C MET A 535 -24.34 30.64 -15.00
N LYS A 536 -25.21 29.75 -15.46
CA LYS A 536 -26.66 29.83 -15.30
C LYS A 536 -27.24 28.51 -14.79
N PHE A 537 -27.95 28.57 -13.67
CA PHE A 537 -28.76 27.45 -13.16
C PHE A 537 -30.24 27.73 -13.41
N VAL A 538 -30.97 26.73 -13.91
CA VAL A 538 -32.42 26.78 -14.11
C VAL A 538 -33.06 25.57 -13.45
N SER A 539 -34.17 25.78 -12.75
CA SER A 539 -35.08 24.72 -12.29
C SER A 539 -36.51 24.90 -12.79
N ASP A 540 -37.19 23.78 -13.02
CA ASP A 540 -38.53 23.61 -13.54
C ASP A 540 -39.60 23.65 -12.42
N GLY A 541 -40.88 23.39 -12.73
CA GLY A 541 -41.97 23.42 -11.74
C GLY A 541 -42.00 22.25 -10.74
N SER A 542 -41.08 21.29 -10.83
CA SER A 542 -41.16 19.97 -10.21
C SER A 542 -39.79 19.39 -9.80
N ILE A 543 -39.78 18.10 -9.46
CA ILE A 543 -38.64 17.20 -9.12
C ILE A 543 -37.33 17.90 -8.71
N ASN A 544 -37.29 18.43 -7.48
CA ASN A 544 -36.08 19.05 -6.96
C ASN A 544 -35.10 18.04 -6.32
N LYS A 545 -33.84 18.47 -6.18
CA LYS A 545 -32.70 17.72 -5.62
C LYS A 545 -31.81 18.63 -4.79
N ALA A 546 -30.84 18.08 -4.08
CA ALA A 546 -29.89 18.84 -3.25
C ALA A 546 -29.13 19.93 -4.05
N GLY A 547 -28.94 19.73 -5.36
CA GLY A 547 -28.31 20.68 -6.25
C GLY A 547 -26.79 20.54 -6.27
N PHE A 548 -26.07 21.66 -6.39
CA PHE A 548 -24.62 21.66 -6.57
C PHE A 548 -23.90 22.61 -5.64
N ALA A 549 -22.63 22.30 -5.38
CA ALA A 549 -21.67 23.19 -4.75
C ALA A 549 -20.38 23.16 -5.56
N ALA A 550 -19.90 24.32 -6.01
CA ALA A 550 -18.71 24.47 -6.83
C ALA A 550 -17.79 25.58 -6.30
N ASN A 551 -16.50 25.31 -6.26
CA ASN A 551 -15.48 26.31 -5.95
C ASN A 551 -15.00 26.95 -7.24
N PHE A 552 -14.91 28.28 -7.28
CA PHE A 552 -14.18 28.99 -8.33
C PHE A 552 -12.90 29.60 -7.76
N PHE A 553 -11.87 29.70 -8.59
CA PHE A 553 -10.58 30.28 -8.24
C PHE A 553 -9.89 30.83 -9.49
N LYS A 554 -8.94 31.75 -9.29
CA LYS A 554 -8.03 32.17 -10.34
C LYS A 554 -7.11 31.00 -10.70
N GLU A 555 -7.09 30.72 -11.99
CA GLU A 555 -6.34 29.65 -12.61
C GLU A 555 -5.14 30.27 -13.34
N VAL A 556 -3.97 29.68 -13.13
CA VAL A 556 -2.73 30.03 -13.82
C VAL A 556 -2.36 28.87 -14.76
N ASP A 557 -1.47 29.12 -15.71
CA ASP A 557 -0.68 28.05 -16.31
C ASP A 557 0.75 28.20 -15.79
N GLU A 558 1.07 27.60 -14.64
CA GLU A 558 2.41 27.70 -14.05
C GLU A 558 3.46 27.00 -14.93
N CYS A 559 3.02 26.04 -15.75
CA CYS A 559 3.88 25.40 -16.74
C CYS A 559 4.25 26.32 -17.91
N SER A 560 3.49 27.40 -18.15
CA SER A 560 3.83 28.43 -19.13
C SER A 560 4.88 29.43 -18.62
N TRP A 561 5.33 29.34 -17.37
CA TRP A 561 6.37 30.20 -16.82
C TRP A 561 7.77 29.80 -17.35
N PRO A 562 8.76 30.72 -17.37
CA PRO A 562 10.10 30.42 -17.92
C PRO A 562 10.87 29.31 -17.21
N ASP A 563 10.47 28.95 -15.99
CA ASP A 563 11.02 27.87 -15.17
C ASP A 563 10.15 26.60 -15.18
N HIS A 564 9.06 26.57 -15.96
CA HIS A 564 8.05 25.49 -15.98
C HIS A 564 7.55 25.12 -14.57
N GLY A 565 7.21 26.13 -13.75
CA GLY A 565 6.82 25.93 -12.35
C GLY A 565 7.96 25.41 -11.45
N GLY A 566 9.19 25.38 -11.93
CA GLY A 566 10.34 24.78 -11.26
C GLY A 566 10.37 23.25 -11.33
N CYS A 567 9.68 22.62 -12.29
CA CYS A 567 9.78 21.18 -12.55
C CYS A 567 11.08 20.84 -13.27
N GLU A 568 11.82 19.83 -12.81
CA GLU A 568 13.10 19.45 -13.42
C GLU A 568 12.95 18.94 -14.87
N GLN A 569 11.90 18.15 -15.14
CA GLN A 569 11.70 17.49 -16.43
C GLN A 569 10.46 18.01 -17.16
N ARG A 570 9.25 17.62 -16.73
CA ARG A 570 8.00 18.03 -17.37
C ARG A 570 7.03 18.60 -16.35
N CYS A 571 6.49 19.77 -16.66
CA CYS A 571 5.36 20.35 -15.94
C CYS A 571 4.06 19.95 -16.64
N VAL A 572 3.07 19.53 -15.86
CA VAL A 572 1.71 19.26 -16.32
C VAL A 572 0.77 20.16 -15.55
N ASN A 573 0.15 21.13 -16.23
CA ASN A 573 -0.81 22.02 -15.60
C ASN A 573 -2.05 21.22 -15.20
N THR A 574 -2.51 21.44 -13.97
CA THR A 574 -3.77 20.91 -13.47
C THR A 574 -4.71 22.09 -13.20
N LEU A 575 -5.95 21.86 -12.76
CA LEU A 575 -6.83 22.98 -12.41
C LEU A 575 -6.58 23.40 -10.96
N GLY A 576 -6.12 24.63 -10.76
CA GLY A 576 -5.81 25.23 -9.46
C GLY A 576 -4.40 24.96 -8.95
N SER A 577 -3.56 24.29 -9.76
CA SER A 577 -2.17 23.97 -9.45
C SER A 577 -1.46 23.39 -10.68
N TYR A 578 -0.20 23.01 -10.54
CA TYR A 578 0.55 22.21 -11.52
C TYR A 578 1.19 21.02 -10.80
N LYS A 579 1.48 19.95 -11.54
CA LYS A 579 2.30 18.85 -11.05
C LYS A 579 3.49 18.63 -11.94
N CYS A 580 4.64 18.40 -11.33
CA CYS A 580 5.81 17.90 -12.02
C CYS A 580 5.63 16.41 -12.29
N VAL A 581 6.00 16.00 -13.50
CA VAL A 581 5.96 14.61 -13.96
C VAL A 581 7.32 14.30 -14.55
N CYS A 582 7.87 13.16 -14.18
CA CYS A 582 9.16 12.71 -14.67
C CYS A 582 8.99 11.82 -15.92
N ASP A 583 10.00 11.81 -16.78
CA ASP A 583 10.03 10.92 -17.95
C ASP A 583 10.27 9.46 -17.53
N PRO A 584 9.87 8.47 -18.35
CA PRO A 584 9.95 7.05 -18.00
C PRO A 584 11.37 6.61 -17.58
N GLY A 585 11.50 6.12 -16.35
CA GLY A 585 12.78 5.80 -15.69
C GLY A 585 13.11 6.71 -14.50
N TYR A 586 12.27 7.71 -14.22
CA TYR A 586 12.39 8.61 -13.09
C TYR A 586 11.09 8.68 -12.28
N GLU A 587 11.19 8.79 -10.95
CA GLU A 587 10.08 9.01 -10.02
C GLU A 587 10.22 10.38 -9.38
N LEU A 588 9.09 10.97 -8.99
CA LEU A 588 9.09 12.32 -8.45
C LEU A 588 9.67 12.29 -7.03
N ALA A 589 10.74 13.08 -6.80
CA ALA A 589 11.41 13.14 -5.52
C ALA A 589 10.49 13.76 -4.44
N ALA A 590 10.89 13.65 -3.18
CA ALA A 590 10.10 14.14 -2.03
C ALA A 590 9.79 15.66 -2.07
N ASP A 591 10.55 16.45 -2.83
CA ASP A 591 10.30 17.89 -3.05
C ASP A 591 9.19 18.17 -4.08
N LYS A 592 8.66 17.13 -4.73
CA LYS A 592 7.62 17.17 -5.78
C LYS A 592 8.02 17.95 -7.03
N LYS A 593 9.32 18.20 -7.24
CA LYS A 593 9.86 19.01 -8.34
C LYS A 593 11.04 18.37 -9.06
N ALA A 594 11.96 17.78 -8.31
CA ALA A 594 13.06 16.99 -8.84
C ALA A 594 12.62 15.58 -9.19
N CYS A 595 13.40 14.93 -10.05
CA CYS A 595 13.14 13.60 -10.58
C CYS A 595 14.27 12.65 -10.16
N GLU A 596 14.02 11.81 -9.14
CA GLU A 596 14.95 10.75 -8.75
C GLU A 596 14.83 9.54 -9.68
N VAL A 597 15.83 8.65 -9.71
CA VAL A 597 15.82 7.50 -10.63
C VAL A 597 14.83 6.45 -10.13
N ALA A 598 13.73 6.27 -10.84
CA ALA A 598 12.75 5.22 -10.55
C ALA A 598 13.36 3.85 -10.82
N CYS A 599 13.04 2.91 -9.95
CA CYS A 599 13.28 1.50 -10.22
C CYS A 599 12.00 0.84 -10.79
N GLY A 600 12.07 0.36 -12.02
CA GLY A 600 10.93 -0.26 -12.70
C GLY A 600 10.71 0.30 -14.10
N GLY A 601 9.48 0.10 -14.61
CA GLY A 601 8.99 0.68 -15.86
C GLY A 601 8.74 -0.31 -16.99
N PHE A 602 8.08 0.17 -18.04
CA PHE A 602 7.84 -0.61 -19.26
C PHE A 602 9.06 -0.60 -20.18
N ILE A 603 9.49 -1.79 -20.60
CA ILE A 603 10.66 -1.96 -21.48
C ILE A 603 10.22 -2.64 -22.77
N THR A 604 10.29 -1.91 -23.89
CA THR A 604 9.94 -2.41 -25.24
C THR A 604 11.16 -2.68 -26.13
N LYS A 605 12.38 -2.54 -25.58
CA LYS A 605 13.63 -2.87 -26.27
C LYS A 605 13.76 -4.39 -26.39
N LEU A 606 14.37 -4.87 -27.47
CA LEU A 606 14.63 -6.29 -27.70
C LEU A 606 15.81 -6.82 -26.88
N ASN A 607 16.62 -5.95 -26.29
CA ASN A 607 17.68 -6.30 -25.35
C ASN A 607 17.96 -5.14 -24.39
N GLY A 608 18.63 -5.43 -23.29
CA GLY A 608 19.04 -4.44 -22.31
C GLY A 608 19.43 -5.04 -20.97
N THR A 609 19.65 -4.19 -19.98
CA THR A 609 20.07 -4.62 -18.64
C THR A 609 19.14 -3.97 -17.62
N ILE A 610 18.71 -4.76 -16.64
CA ILE A 610 17.92 -4.33 -15.49
C ILE A 610 18.83 -4.44 -14.25
N THR A 611 18.83 -3.42 -13.41
CA THR A 611 19.61 -3.37 -12.18
C THR A 611 18.74 -3.00 -11.00
N SER A 612 19.09 -3.48 -9.80
CA SER A 612 18.54 -2.94 -8.56
C SER A 612 18.80 -1.43 -8.46
N PRO A 613 17.92 -0.65 -7.82
CA PRO A 613 18.19 0.75 -7.51
C PRO A 613 19.51 0.90 -6.76
N GLY A 614 20.28 1.96 -7.05
CA GLY A 614 21.58 2.22 -6.41
C GLY A 614 22.79 1.45 -6.97
N TRP A 615 22.60 0.43 -7.82
CA TRP A 615 23.68 -0.38 -8.39
C TRP A 615 24.82 0.48 -9.00
N PRO A 616 26.11 0.19 -8.74
CA PRO A 616 26.67 -0.99 -8.04
C PRO A 616 26.82 -0.81 -6.52
N LYS A 617 26.24 0.24 -5.93
CA LYS A 617 26.13 0.37 -4.47
C LYS A 617 24.96 -0.47 -3.96
N GLU A 618 24.89 -0.61 -2.65
CA GLU A 618 23.78 -1.29 -1.98
C GLU A 618 22.43 -0.62 -2.30
N TYR A 619 21.37 -1.42 -2.42
CA TYR A 619 20.04 -0.91 -2.77
C TYR A 619 19.34 -0.24 -1.57
N PRO A 620 18.41 0.70 -1.79
CA PRO A 620 17.66 1.33 -0.70
C PRO A 620 16.65 0.35 -0.08
N THR A 621 16.38 0.54 1.20
CA THR A 621 15.30 -0.16 1.92
C THR A 621 13.92 0.34 1.47
N ASN A 622 12.89 -0.47 1.70
CA ASN A 622 11.48 -0.20 1.39
C ASN A 622 11.16 0.16 -0.08
N LYS A 623 11.99 -0.24 -1.05
CA LYS A 623 11.70 -0.02 -2.48
C LYS A 623 10.88 -1.19 -3.05
N ASN A 624 9.91 -0.85 -3.91
CA ASN A 624 9.12 -1.82 -4.68
C ASN A 624 9.20 -1.46 -6.17
N CYS A 625 9.98 -2.23 -6.92
CA CYS A 625 10.38 -1.92 -8.29
C CYS A 625 9.77 -2.94 -9.24
N VAL A 626 8.95 -2.50 -10.19
CA VAL A 626 8.27 -3.39 -11.14
C VAL A 626 8.69 -3.06 -12.57
N TRP A 627 9.41 -3.97 -13.24
CA TRP A 627 9.71 -3.89 -14.66
C TRP A 627 8.75 -4.78 -15.47
N GLN A 628 8.23 -4.24 -16.57
CA GLN A 628 7.32 -4.93 -17.48
C GLN A 628 7.94 -4.93 -18.89
N VAL A 629 8.59 -6.04 -19.24
CA VAL A 629 9.26 -6.20 -20.53
C VAL A 629 8.25 -6.74 -21.55
N VAL A 630 8.16 -6.10 -22.72
CA VAL A 630 7.25 -6.48 -23.82
C VAL A 630 8.00 -6.45 -25.14
N ALA A 631 8.12 -7.62 -25.76
CA ALA A 631 8.65 -7.79 -27.12
C ALA A 631 7.51 -7.82 -28.16
N PRO A 632 7.80 -7.73 -29.47
CA PRO A 632 6.80 -7.94 -30.52
C PRO A 632 6.19 -9.35 -30.48
N ALA A 633 4.99 -9.51 -31.04
CA ALA A 633 4.36 -10.83 -31.14
C ALA A 633 5.22 -11.81 -31.95
N GLN A 634 5.36 -13.06 -31.45
CA GLN A 634 6.30 -14.14 -31.86
C GLN A 634 7.68 -14.13 -31.19
N TYR A 635 8.01 -13.14 -30.36
CA TYR A 635 9.22 -13.18 -29.53
C TYR A 635 8.94 -13.78 -28.14
N ARG A 636 9.97 -14.33 -27.51
CA ARG A 636 10.04 -14.65 -26.07
C ARG A 636 11.18 -13.88 -25.43
N ILE A 637 10.99 -13.43 -24.20
CA ILE A 637 12.02 -12.72 -23.42
C ILE A 637 12.72 -13.71 -22.50
N SER A 638 14.05 -13.71 -22.52
CA SER A 638 14.92 -14.42 -21.58
C SER A 638 15.65 -13.43 -20.67
N LEU A 639 15.77 -13.77 -19.39
CA LEU A 639 16.43 -12.99 -18.34
C LEU A 639 17.56 -13.81 -17.73
N GLN A 640 18.76 -13.22 -17.68
CA GLN A 640 19.97 -13.83 -17.12
C GLN A 640 20.57 -12.89 -16.07
N PHE A 641 20.76 -13.37 -14.84
CA PHE A 641 21.47 -12.60 -13.82
C PHE A 641 22.99 -12.66 -14.05
N GLU A 642 23.65 -11.50 -14.01
CA GLU A 642 25.11 -11.35 -14.06
C GLU A 642 25.70 -11.17 -12.64
N VAL A 643 24.92 -10.59 -11.72
CA VAL A 643 25.21 -10.51 -10.27
C VAL A 643 23.88 -10.58 -9.52
N PHE A 644 23.85 -11.27 -8.38
CA PHE A 644 22.67 -11.41 -7.52
C PHE A 644 23.06 -11.58 -6.04
N GLU A 645 22.80 -10.57 -5.21
CA GLU A 645 23.04 -10.54 -3.76
C GLU A 645 21.93 -9.75 -3.06
N LEU A 646 21.00 -10.45 -2.41
CA LEU A 646 19.87 -9.90 -1.64
C LEU A 646 19.83 -10.48 -0.22
N GLU A 647 19.20 -9.80 0.73
CA GLU A 647 18.82 -10.43 2.00
C GLU A 647 17.78 -11.53 1.77
N GLY A 648 17.92 -12.68 2.44
CA GLY A 648 16.99 -13.79 2.25
C GLY A 648 17.36 -15.08 2.95
N ASN A 649 16.40 -16.00 2.94
CA ASN A 649 16.50 -17.41 3.32
C ASN A 649 15.67 -18.23 2.32
N ASP A 650 15.58 -19.54 2.48
CA ASP A 650 14.94 -20.48 1.53
C ASP A 650 13.47 -20.16 1.16
N VAL A 651 12.79 -19.28 1.91
CA VAL A 651 11.39 -18.86 1.70
C VAL A 651 11.29 -17.43 1.12
N CYS A 652 12.42 -16.72 0.98
CA CYS A 652 12.52 -15.35 0.50
C CYS A 652 11.50 -14.39 1.14
N LYS A 653 11.49 -14.37 2.47
CA LYS A 653 10.52 -13.59 3.27
C LYS A 653 10.81 -12.08 3.29
N TYR A 654 12.10 -11.73 3.33
CA TYR A 654 12.62 -10.36 3.43
C TYR A 654 12.69 -9.74 2.03
N ASP A 655 13.89 -9.45 1.52
CA ASP A 655 14.11 -8.95 0.18
C ASP A 655 13.98 -10.07 -0.87
N PHE A 656 13.44 -9.74 -2.05
CA PHE A 656 13.30 -10.71 -3.13
C PHE A 656 13.11 -10.09 -4.51
N VAL A 657 13.43 -10.88 -5.53
CA VAL A 657 13.03 -10.66 -6.93
C VAL A 657 12.05 -11.75 -7.35
N GLU A 658 10.90 -11.37 -7.87
CA GLU A 658 9.86 -12.27 -8.38
C GLU A 658 9.73 -12.13 -9.91
N VAL A 659 9.66 -13.26 -10.62
CA VAL A 659 9.65 -13.28 -12.10
C VAL A 659 8.41 -14.01 -12.64
N ARG A 660 7.64 -13.37 -13.53
CA ARG A 660 6.37 -13.90 -14.08
C ARG A 660 6.28 -13.82 -15.60
N SER A 661 5.67 -14.84 -16.20
CA SER A 661 5.28 -14.90 -17.62
C SER A 661 3.94 -14.18 -17.88
N GLY A 662 3.97 -12.85 -17.86
CA GLY A 662 2.81 -12.01 -18.16
C GLY A 662 2.87 -10.66 -17.47
N LEU A 663 1.96 -9.74 -17.84
CA LEU A 663 1.93 -8.38 -17.30
C LEU A 663 1.11 -8.21 -16.02
N SER A 664 0.20 -9.15 -15.72
CA SER A 664 -0.61 -9.16 -14.50
C SER A 664 0.17 -9.72 -13.29
N PRO A 665 -0.08 -9.28 -12.05
CA PRO A 665 0.36 -9.98 -10.85
C PRO A 665 -0.08 -11.45 -10.81
N ASP A 666 -1.26 -11.78 -11.36
CA ASP A 666 -1.79 -13.15 -11.39
C ASP A 666 -1.16 -14.04 -12.48
N ALA A 667 -0.22 -13.51 -13.27
CA ALA A 667 0.46 -14.26 -14.31
C ALA A 667 1.33 -15.39 -13.73
N ARG A 668 1.62 -16.41 -14.56
CA ARG A 668 2.37 -17.60 -14.12
C ARG A 668 3.74 -17.22 -13.57
N LEU A 669 3.93 -17.53 -12.29
CA LEU A 669 5.19 -17.40 -11.56
C LEU A 669 6.23 -18.39 -12.10
N HIS A 670 7.44 -17.91 -12.37
CA HIS A 670 8.62 -18.74 -12.60
C HIS A 670 9.34 -19.04 -11.29
N GLY A 671 9.50 -18.03 -10.43
CA GLY A 671 10.12 -18.18 -9.13
C GLY A 671 10.21 -16.86 -8.37
N LYS A 672 10.55 -16.99 -7.09
CA LYS A 672 10.83 -15.90 -6.16
C LYS A 672 12.23 -16.16 -5.60
N PHE A 673 13.14 -15.21 -5.78
CA PHE A 673 14.58 -15.40 -5.61
C PHE A 673 15.13 -14.38 -4.61
N CYS A 674 16.10 -14.80 -3.79
CA CYS A 674 16.75 -14.00 -2.75
C CYS A 674 18.08 -14.66 -2.34
N GLY A 675 18.81 -14.07 -1.39
CA GLY A 675 20.13 -14.58 -0.99
C GLY A 675 21.20 -14.29 -2.05
N SER A 676 22.21 -15.16 -2.14
CA SER A 676 23.36 -15.03 -3.04
C SER A 676 23.48 -16.16 -4.09
N GLU A 677 22.51 -17.07 -4.16
CA GLU A 677 22.47 -18.06 -5.23
C GLU A 677 21.97 -17.41 -6.52
N MET A 678 22.69 -17.61 -7.62
CA MET A 678 22.38 -17.01 -8.91
C MET A 678 21.26 -17.80 -9.60
N PRO A 679 20.11 -17.19 -9.93
CA PRO A 679 19.04 -17.90 -10.64
C PRO A 679 19.47 -18.33 -12.04
N GLU A 680 19.00 -19.50 -12.48
CA GLU A 680 19.12 -19.94 -13.87
C GLU A 680 18.44 -18.98 -14.85
N VAL A 681 18.72 -19.11 -16.16
CA VAL A 681 18.14 -18.25 -17.20
C VAL A 681 16.63 -18.46 -17.30
N ILE A 682 15.85 -17.41 -17.07
CA ILE A 682 14.38 -17.48 -17.03
C ILE A 682 13.81 -17.02 -18.37
N THR A 683 13.17 -17.92 -19.12
CA THR A 683 12.49 -17.59 -20.39
C THR A 683 10.97 -17.52 -20.21
N SER A 684 10.38 -16.41 -20.68
CA SER A 684 8.94 -16.19 -20.68
C SER A 684 8.18 -17.07 -21.68
N GLN A 685 6.94 -17.42 -21.35
CA GLN A 685 6.08 -18.25 -22.20
C GLN A 685 5.60 -17.53 -23.47
N SER A 686 5.52 -16.20 -23.42
CA SER A 686 4.99 -15.32 -24.46
C SER A 686 5.91 -14.11 -24.68
N ASN A 687 5.44 -13.09 -25.40
CA ASN A 687 6.18 -11.86 -25.68
C ASN A 687 6.20 -10.86 -24.52
N ASN A 688 5.90 -11.27 -23.29
CA ASN A 688 5.88 -10.41 -22.13
C ASN A 688 6.37 -11.09 -20.84
N MET A 689 7.02 -10.29 -19.97
CA MET A 689 7.58 -10.72 -18.70
C MET A 689 7.42 -9.59 -17.67
N ARG A 690 7.09 -9.93 -16.41
CA ARG A 690 7.07 -9.00 -15.27
C ARG A 690 8.12 -9.42 -14.25
N LEU A 691 8.90 -8.46 -13.80
CA LEU A 691 9.95 -8.60 -12.78
C LEU A 691 9.58 -7.65 -11.63
N GLU A 692 9.43 -8.16 -10.41
CA GLU A 692 9.10 -7.37 -9.21
C GLU A 692 10.19 -7.56 -8.16
N PHE A 693 10.98 -6.51 -7.90
CA PHE A 693 11.95 -6.47 -6.80
C PHE A 693 11.33 -5.74 -5.61
N LYS A 694 11.42 -6.34 -4.43
CA LYS A 694 10.95 -5.72 -3.19
C LYS A 694 12.04 -5.81 -2.13
N SER A 695 12.34 -4.68 -1.48
CA SER A 695 13.12 -4.64 -0.25
C SER A 695 12.24 -4.26 0.95
N ASP A 696 12.58 -4.76 2.13
CA ASP A 696 11.97 -4.37 3.41
C ASP A 696 12.75 -3.24 4.10
N ASN A 697 12.49 -2.96 5.38
CA ASN A 697 13.14 -1.89 6.12
C ASN A 697 14.51 -2.25 6.73
N THR A 698 15.06 -3.43 6.43
CA THR A 698 16.28 -3.98 7.04
C THR A 698 17.47 -4.11 6.08
N VAL A 699 18.08 -5.28 5.86
CA VAL A 699 19.49 -5.36 5.45
C VAL A 699 19.69 -5.23 3.94
N SER A 700 20.04 -4.01 3.51
CA SER A 700 20.57 -3.77 2.17
C SER A 700 21.80 -4.64 1.86
N LYS A 701 21.85 -5.17 0.63
CA LYS A 701 22.99 -5.85 0.01
C LYS A 701 23.34 -5.17 -1.32
N ARG A 702 24.35 -5.68 -2.02
CA ARG A 702 24.83 -5.14 -3.31
C ARG A 702 23.78 -5.17 -4.43
N GLY A 703 22.74 -5.99 -4.29
CA GLY A 703 21.62 -6.05 -5.22
C GLY A 703 21.90 -6.95 -6.42
N PHE A 704 21.30 -6.60 -7.55
CA PHE A 704 21.41 -7.44 -8.75
C PHE A 704 21.62 -6.61 -10.01
N ARG A 705 22.21 -7.29 -11.00
CA ARG A 705 22.32 -6.83 -12.38
C ARG A 705 21.95 -8.02 -13.27
N ALA A 706 20.94 -7.86 -14.11
CA ALA A 706 20.43 -8.89 -15.00
C ALA A 706 20.38 -8.38 -16.44
N HIS A 707 20.95 -9.14 -17.37
CA HIS A 707 20.80 -8.89 -18.80
C HIS A 707 19.54 -9.60 -19.30
N PHE A 708 18.72 -8.91 -20.10
CA PHE A 708 17.59 -9.51 -20.78
C PHE A 708 17.75 -9.37 -22.29
N PHE A 709 17.27 -10.37 -23.01
CA PHE A 709 17.21 -10.38 -24.46
C PHE A 709 15.92 -11.08 -24.91
N SER A 710 15.27 -10.54 -25.93
CA SER A 710 14.13 -11.15 -26.59
C SER A 710 14.60 -11.85 -27.85
N ASP A 711 14.24 -13.11 -27.97
CA ASP A 711 14.57 -13.97 -29.09
C ASP A 711 13.28 -14.34 -29.83
N LYS A 712 13.35 -14.49 -31.15
CA LYS A 712 12.19 -14.92 -31.94
C LYS A 712 12.22 -16.43 -32.02
N ASP A 713 11.13 -17.08 -31.60
CA ASP A 713 11.03 -18.54 -31.75
C ASP A 713 10.64 -18.84 -33.21
N GLU A 714 11.63 -18.86 -34.11
CA GLU A 714 11.40 -19.21 -35.52
C GLU A 714 10.88 -20.65 -35.67
N CYS A 715 11.28 -21.53 -34.75
CA CYS A 715 10.84 -22.92 -34.75
C CYS A 715 9.35 -23.09 -34.45
N ALA A 716 8.75 -22.16 -33.69
CA ALA A 716 7.32 -22.15 -33.41
C ALA A 716 6.41 -21.97 -34.65
N LYS A 717 6.96 -21.58 -35.80
CA LYS A 717 6.20 -21.42 -37.06
C LYS A 717 6.84 -22.21 -38.19
N ASP A 718 6.11 -23.20 -38.71
CA ASP A 718 6.52 -24.07 -39.82
C ASP A 718 7.89 -24.76 -39.59
N ASN A 719 8.21 -25.08 -38.33
CA ASN A 719 9.48 -25.68 -37.92
C ASN A 719 10.72 -24.90 -38.41
N GLY A 720 10.64 -23.57 -38.53
CA GLY A 720 11.70 -22.73 -39.11
C GLY A 720 12.04 -23.05 -40.58
N GLY A 721 11.26 -23.87 -41.29
CA GLY A 721 11.63 -24.42 -42.60
C GLY A 721 12.65 -25.58 -42.53
N CYS A 722 12.93 -26.12 -41.34
CA CYS A 722 13.79 -27.29 -41.16
C CYS A 722 13.07 -28.58 -41.55
N GLN A 723 13.73 -29.46 -42.33
CA GLN A 723 13.14 -30.73 -42.76
C GLN A 723 12.83 -31.69 -41.58
N HIS A 724 13.57 -31.62 -40.47
CA HIS A 724 13.48 -32.57 -39.36
C HIS A 724 13.19 -31.92 -38.00
N GLU A 725 14.16 -31.22 -37.43
CA GLU A 725 14.08 -30.60 -36.10
C GLU A 725 14.61 -29.17 -36.22
N CYS A 726 13.92 -28.21 -35.63
CA CYS A 726 14.38 -26.83 -35.51
C CYS A 726 14.77 -26.57 -34.06
N VAL A 727 15.96 -26.03 -33.84
CA VAL A 727 16.43 -25.58 -32.53
C VAL A 727 16.62 -24.07 -32.57
N ASN A 728 15.86 -23.37 -31.74
CA ASN A 728 15.98 -21.93 -31.58
C ASN A 728 17.29 -21.59 -30.87
N THR A 729 17.97 -20.55 -31.32
CA THR A 729 19.23 -20.06 -30.76
C THR A 729 19.17 -18.55 -30.61
N VAL A 730 19.97 -17.95 -29.72
CA VAL A 730 19.82 -16.51 -29.43
C VAL A 730 20.10 -15.67 -30.68
N GLY A 731 19.05 -15.11 -31.28
CA GLY A 731 19.07 -14.30 -32.50
C GLY A 731 18.91 -15.06 -33.82
N SER A 732 18.63 -16.37 -33.82
CA SER A 732 18.46 -17.20 -35.03
C SER A 732 17.84 -18.57 -34.69
N TYR A 733 17.72 -19.46 -35.66
CA TYR A 733 17.51 -20.89 -35.42
C TYR A 733 18.55 -21.70 -36.20
N LEU A 734 18.71 -22.98 -35.84
CA LEU A 734 19.46 -23.96 -36.63
C LEU A 734 18.63 -25.23 -36.82
N CYS A 735 18.76 -25.85 -37.99
CA CYS A 735 18.12 -27.11 -38.26
C CYS A 735 18.99 -28.28 -37.79
N ARG A 736 18.38 -29.21 -37.05
CA ARG A 736 18.95 -30.51 -36.69
C ARG A 736 18.27 -31.62 -37.49
N CYS A 737 19.01 -32.69 -37.69
CA CYS A 737 18.53 -33.88 -38.38
C CYS A 737 18.32 -35.02 -37.40
N ARG A 738 17.21 -35.75 -37.57
CA ARG A 738 16.93 -36.99 -36.84
C ARG A 738 18.05 -38.02 -37.09
N ASN A 739 18.27 -38.90 -36.11
CA ASN A 739 19.30 -39.93 -36.16
C ASN A 739 19.25 -40.73 -37.47
N GLY A 740 20.41 -40.88 -38.12
CA GLY A 740 20.54 -41.45 -39.47
C GLY A 740 20.65 -40.41 -40.59
N TYR A 741 20.50 -39.11 -40.29
CA TYR A 741 20.65 -38.03 -41.26
C TYR A 741 21.61 -36.94 -40.75
N ARG A 742 22.34 -36.31 -41.67
CA ARG A 742 23.22 -35.15 -41.46
C ARG A 742 22.66 -33.94 -42.19
N LEU A 743 22.93 -32.75 -41.66
CA LEU A 743 22.48 -31.51 -42.28
C LEU A 743 23.09 -31.36 -43.68
N HIS A 744 22.25 -31.03 -44.65
CA HIS A 744 22.61 -30.75 -46.02
C HIS A 744 23.25 -29.36 -46.14
N GLU A 745 23.96 -29.07 -47.25
CA GLU A 745 24.72 -27.82 -47.40
C GLU A 745 23.86 -26.55 -47.42
N ASN A 746 22.55 -26.68 -47.67
CA ASN A 746 21.58 -25.58 -47.56
C ASN A 746 21.10 -25.31 -46.12
N GLN A 747 21.63 -26.01 -45.12
CA GLN A 747 21.36 -25.81 -43.68
C GLN A 747 19.89 -26.01 -43.25
N GLN A 748 19.04 -26.54 -44.13
CA GLN A 748 17.60 -26.77 -43.90
C GLN A 748 17.21 -28.24 -44.11
N ASP A 749 17.73 -28.87 -45.17
CA ASP A 749 17.46 -30.27 -45.51
C ASP A 749 18.40 -31.24 -44.78
N CYS A 750 18.01 -32.50 -44.76
CA CYS A 750 18.68 -33.60 -44.08
C CYS A 750 19.02 -34.72 -45.07
N LYS A 751 20.31 -34.89 -45.35
CA LYS A 751 20.85 -35.95 -46.22
C LYS A 751 21.20 -37.17 -45.37
N GLU A 752 21.01 -38.39 -45.89
CA GLU A 752 21.39 -39.60 -45.14
C GLU A 752 22.86 -39.51 -44.64
N ALA A 753 23.05 -39.80 -43.36
CA ALA A 753 24.34 -39.99 -42.73
C ALA A 753 24.76 -41.46 -42.86
N GLY A 754 26.07 -41.73 -42.88
CA GLY A 754 26.56 -43.09 -42.73
C GLY A 754 26.15 -43.63 -41.36
N CYS A 755 25.70 -44.88 -41.30
CA CYS A 755 25.13 -45.47 -40.08
C CYS A 755 26.21 -45.96 -39.09
N ALA A 756 27.33 -45.24 -38.99
CA ALA A 756 28.46 -45.56 -38.12
C ALA A 756 28.61 -44.47 -37.06
N HIS A 757 28.35 -44.84 -35.81
CA HIS A 757 28.28 -43.94 -34.67
C HIS A 757 29.46 -44.20 -33.72
N LYS A 758 30.07 -43.13 -33.22
CA LYS A 758 31.02 -43.16 -32.10
C LYS A 758 30.39 -42.40 -30.94
N ILE A 759 30.31 -43.03 -29.78
CA ILE A 759 29.65 -42.51 -28.59
C ILE A 759 30.68 -42.48 -27.47
N SER A 760 30.91 -41.31 -26.89
CA SER A 760 31.82 -41.10 -25.75
C SER A 760 31.13 -40.48 -24.53
N SER A 761 29.80 -40.35 -24.54
CA SER A 761 29.04 -39.84 -23.40
C SER A 761 28.85 -40.92 -22.34
N ALA A 762 28.95 -40.52 -21.07
CA ALA A 762 28.79 -41.41 -19.92
C ALA A 762 27.43 -42.14 -19.92
N GLU A 763 26.39 -41.49 -20.42
CA GLU A 763 25.07 -42.08 -20.63
C GLU A 763 24.43 -41.57 -21.93
N GLY A 764 23.33 -42.19 -22.35
CA GLY A 764 22.55 -41.74 -23.50
C GLY A 764 21.57 -42.79 -24.02
N THR A 765 20.84 -42.43 -25.07
CA THR A 765 19.92 -43.33 -25.76
C THR A 765 20.40 -43.57 -27.18
N LEU A 766 20.47 -44.84 -27.58
CA LEU A 766 20.70 -45.27 -28.95
C LEU A 766 19.44 -45.96 -29.51
N VAL A 767 19.20 -45.76 -30.80
CA VAL A 767 18.00 -46.23 -31.48
C VAL A 767 18.36 -46.84 -32.82
N SER A 768 17.59 -47.83 -33.26
CA SER A 768 17.63 -48.29 -34.65
C SER A 768 17.28 -47.15 -35.61
N PRO A 769 17.77 -47.17 -36.86
CA PRO A 769 17.40 -46.16 -37.85
C PRO A 769 15.88 -46.10 -38.02
N ASN A 770 15.35 -44.89 -38.25
CA ASN A 770 13.93 -44.57 -38.35
C ASN A 770 13.06 -44.79 -37.09
N TRP A 771 13.59 -45.27 -35.95
CA TRP A 771 12.79 -45.43 -34.72
C TRP A 771 12.00 -44.15 -34.36
N PRO A 772 10.70 -44.24 -34.02
CA PRO A 772 9.88 -45.44 -33.76
C PRO A 772 9.20 -46.05 -34.99
N ASP A 773 9.39 -45.48 -36.18
CA ASP A 773 8.96 -46.08 -37.44
C ASP A 773 9.85 -47.28 -37.82
N LYS A 774 9.46 -48.00 -38.88
CA LYS A 774 10.18 -49.20 -39.30
C LYS A 774 11.59 -48.89 -39.79
N TYR A 775 12.57 -49.67 -39.34
CA TYR A 775 13.94 -49.56 -39.84
C TYR A 775 14.01 -49.86 -41.36
N PRO A 776 15.00 -49.34 -42.10
CA PRO A 776 15.10 -49.58 -43.53
C PRO A 776 15.68 -50.97 -43.85
N SER A 777 15.27 -51.55 -44.98
CA SER A 777 15.89 -52.76 -45.54
C SER A 777 17.36 -52.55 -45.93
N ARG A 778 18.17 -53.62 -45.89
CA ARG A 778 19.57 -53.66 -46.37
C ARG A 778 20.47 -52.62 -45.72
N ARG A 779 20.28 -52.39 -44.41
CA ARG A 779 21.12 -51.49 -43.62
C ARG A 779 22.02 -52.28 -42.70
N GLU A 780 23.25 -51.80 -42.62
CA GLU A 780 24.22 -52.18 -41.60
C GLU A 780 24.56 -50.91 -40.82
N CYS A 781 24.44 -50.99 -39.50
CA CYS A 781 24.62 -49.87 -38.58
C CYS A 781 25.51 -50.28 -37.42
N THR A 782 26.46 -49.44 -37.05
CA THR A 782 27.42 -49.72 -35.99
C THR A 782 27.46 -48.60 -34.97
N TRP A 783 27.60 -48.97 -33.69
CA TRP A 783 27.83 -48.04 -32.59
C TRP A 783 29.05 -48.53 -31.81
N ASN A 784 30.10 -47.72 -31.80
CA ASN A 784 31.25 -47.90 -30.92
C ASN A 784 31.04 -46.99 -29.71
N ILE A 785 30.74 -47.58 -28.55
CA ILE A 785 30.56 -46.88 -27.28
C ILE A 785 31.84 -47.03 -26.47
N SER A 786 32.52 -45.92 -26.22
CA SER A 786 33.70 -45.82 -25.37
C SER A 786 33.38 -45.03 -24.10
N SER A 787 33.71 -45.57 -22.95
CA SER A 787 33.50 -44.94 -21.65
C SER A 787 34.82 -44.52 -20.99
N THR A 788 34.72 -43.68 -19.96
CA THR A 788 35.80 -43.27 -19.05
C THR A 788 36.56 -44.49 -18.52
N ALA A 789 37.89 -44.36 -18.41
CA ALA A 789 38.75 -45.46 -17.98
C ALA A 789 38.35 -45.99 -16.57
N GLY A 790 38.55 -47.29 -16.36
CA GLY A 790 38.18 -47.97 -15.11
C GLY A 790 36.68 -48.24 -14.93
N HIS A 791 35.83 -47.83 -15.87
CA HIS A 791 34.38 -48.09 -15.84
C HIS A 791 33.95 -49.10 -16.92
N ARG A 792 32.70 -49.55 -16.86
CA ARG A 792 32.09 -50.50 -17.80
C ARG A 792 30.89 -49.90 -18.51
N VAL A 793 30.69 -50.26 -19.77
CA VAL A 793 29.49 -49.88 -20.52
C VAL A 793 28.37 -50.89 -20.24
N LYS A 794 27.22 -50.41 -19.77
CA LYS A 794 25.97 -51.17 -19.66
C LYS A 794 25.00 -50.71 -20.73
N LEU A 795 24.29 -51.67 -21.31
CA LEU A 795 23.24 -51.47 -22.31
C LEU A 795 21.94 -52.08 -21.79
N THR A 796 20.92 -51.23 -21.62
CA THR A 796 19.59 -51.62 -21.19
C THR A 796 18.61 -51.31 -22.31
N PHE A 797 17.97 -52.33 -22.87
CA PHE A 797 16.92 -52.10 -23.85
C PHE A 797 15.69 -51.48 -23.18
N ASN A 798 15.01 -50.57 -23.86
CA ASN A 798 13.69 -50.07 -23.48
C ASN A 798 12.64 -50.81 -24.32
N GLU A 799 12.78 -50.72 -25.64
CA GLU A 799 11.93 -51.37 -26.65
C GLU A 799 12.77 -52.24 -27.59
N PHE A 800 12.21 -53.35 -28.07
CA PHE A 800 12.89 -54.29 -28.96
C PHE A 800 11.89 -55.12 -29.79
N GLU A 801 11.78 -54.81 -31.08
CA GLU A 801 11.01 -55.53 -32.09
C GLU A 801 11.82 -55.59 -33.40
N ILE A 802 12.60 -56.67 -33.57
CA ILE A 802 13.33 -57.02 -34.81
C ILE A 802 12.62 -58.22 -35.46
N GLU A 803 12.87 -58.53 -36.74
CA GLU A 803 12.35 -59.76 -37.36
C GLU A 803 12.71 -61.01 -36.52
N GLN A 804 11.78 -61.97 -36.43
CA GLN A 804 11.94 -63.17 -35.63
C GLN A 804 12.43 -64.36 -36.47
N HIS A 805 13.62 -64.88 -36.14
CA HIS A 805 14.17 -66.11 -36.71
C HIS A 805 14.80 -66.97 -35.61
N GLN A 806 14.78 -68.30 -35.75
CA GLN A 806 15.27 -69.23 -34.72
C GLN A 806 16.76 -69.06 -34.39
N GLU A 807 17.57 -68.70 -35.40
CA GLU A 807 19.02 -68.42 -35.27
C GLU A 807 19.38 -66.95 -35.53
N CYS A 808 18.38 -66.05 -35.56
CA CYS A 808 18.56 -64.63 -35.88
C CYS A 808 19.35 -64.38 -37.18
N ALA A 809 19.02 -65.13 -38.24
CA ALA A 809 19.80 -65.16 -39.49
C ALA A 809 19.41 -64.06 -40.50
N TYR A 810 18.20 -63.50 -40.36
CA TYR A 810 17.72 -62.34 -41.10
C TYR A 810 18.14 -61.06 -40.35
N ASP A 811 17.20 -60.19 -39.99
CA ASP A 811 17.50 -58.99 -39.19
C ASP A 811 17.97 -59.36 -37.76
N HIS A 812 19.04 -58.72 -37.28
CA HIS A 812 19.60 -58.98 -35.95
C HIS A 812 20.48 -57.84 -35.42
N LEU A 813 20.66 -57.81 -34.09
CA LEU A 813 21.61 -56.97 -33.37
C LEU A 813 22.68 -57.84 -32.71
N GLU A 814 23.95 -57.62 -33.03
CA GLU A 814 25.13 -58.23 -32.40
C GLU A 814 25.82 -57.24 -31.45
N LEU A 815 26.24 -57.73 -30.29
CA LEU A 815 26.97 -56.99 -29.26
C LEU A 815 28.35 -57.65 -29.04
N TYR A 816 29.41 -56.84 -28.96
CA TYR A 816 30.80 -57.29 -28.81
C TYR A 816 31.49 -56.59 -27.63
N ASP A 817 32.21 -57.35 -26.81
CA ASP A 817 32.90 -56.90 -25.58
C ASP A 817 34.24 -56.21 -25.88
N GLY A 818 34.17 -55.07 -26.57
CA GLY A 818 35.34 -54.31 -26.98
C GLY A 818 35.02 -53.19 -27.97
N PRO A 819 36.04 -52.59 -28.60
CA PRO A 819 35.88 -51.42 -29.47
C PRO A 819 35.45 -51.73 -30.91
N ASP A 820 35.47 -52.99 -31.34
CA ASP A 820 35.19 -53.41 -32.71
C ASP A 820 34.63 -54.85 -32.80
N SER A 821 34.35 -55.31 -34.01
CA SER A 821 33.79 -56.64 -34.31
C SER A 821 34.78 -57.81 -34.23
N LEU A 822 36.04 -57.58 -33.82
CA LEU A 822 37.02 -58.65 -33.54
C LEU A 822 36.99 -59.08 -32.06
N ALA A 823 36.33 -58.29 -31.21
CA ALA A 823 36.15 -58.59 -29.79
C ALA A 823 35.17 -59.78 -29.55
N PRO A 824 35.15 -60.39 -28.35
CA PRO A 824 34.23 -61.48 -28.04
C PRO A 824 32.76 -61.07 -28.17
N VAL A 825 31.92 -61.91 -28.79
CA VAL A 825 30.48 -61.66 -28.93
C VAL A 825 29.78 -61.90 -27.59
N LEU A 826 29.11 -60.87 -27.06
CA LEU A 826 28.26 -60.95 -25.86
C LEU A 826 26.88 -61.54 -26.17
N GLY A 827 26.37 -61.33 -27.38
CA GLY A 827 25.12 -61.95 -27.84
C GLY A 827 24.65 -61.45 -29.21
N ARG A 828 23.74 -62.22 -29.79
CA ARG A 828 23.02 -61.95 -31.04
C ARG A 828 21.52 -62.00 -30.76
N PHE A 829 20.80 -60.94 -31.10
CA PHE A 829 19.42 -60.73 -30.68
C PHE A 829 18.50 -60.40 -31.86
N CYS A 830 17.29 -60.97 -31.84
CA CYS A 830 16.24 -60.73 -32.84
C CYS A 830 14.85 -61.06 -32.27
N GLY A 831 13.78 -60.84 -33.05
CA GLY A 831 12.41 -61.00 -32.60
C GLY A 831 11.91 -59.89 -31.66
N SER A 832 10.82 -60.15 -30.96
CA SER A 832 10.16 -59.20 -30.04
C SER A 832 10.44 -59.46 -28.55
N LYS A 833 11.32 -60.41 -28.21
CA LYS A 833 11.74 -60.61 -26.81
C LYS A 833 12.87 -59.62 -26.50
N LYS A 834 12.54 -58.63 -25.69
CA LYS A 834 13.51 -57.69 -25.08
C LYS A 834 14.69 -58.45 -24.45
N PRO A 835 15.95 -58.14 -24.84
CA PRO A 835 17.13 -58.69 -24.19
C PRO A 835 17.28 -58.21 -22.75
N ASP A 836 17.87 -59.06 -21.91
CA ASP A 836 18.28 -58.69 -20.56
C ASP A 836 19.44 -57.66 -20.60
N PRO A 837 19.65 -56.82 -19.57
CA PRO A 837 20.70 -55.81 -19.57
C PRO A 837 22.10 -56.41 -19.74
N VAL A 838 22.87 -55.90 -20.71
CA VAL A 838 24.21 -56.39 -21.05
C VAL A 838 25.25 -55.45 -20.47
N VAL A 839 26.28 -55.97 -19.81
CA VAL A 839 27.39 -55.18 -19.26
C VAL A 839 28.69 -55.67 -19.86
N ALA A 840 29.46 -54.77 -20.48
CA ALA A 840 30.79 -55.05 -20.98
C ALA A 840 31.78 -55.32 -19.83
N SER A 841 32.83 -56.10 -20.10
CA SER A 841 33.90 -56.36 -19.14
C SER A 841 34.79 -55.13 -18.92
N GLY A 842 34.90 -54.27 -19.94
CA GLY A 842 35.71 -53.05 -19.93
C GLY A 842 34.97 -51.79 -20.39
N ASN A 843 35.73 -50.74 -20.65
CA ASN A 843 35.22 -49.41 -21.00
C ASN A 843 34.84 -49.25 -22.49
N SER A 844 34.57 -50.33 -23.21
CA SER A 844 34.18 -50.29 -24.63
C SER A 844 33.17 -51.38 -24.95
N LEU A 845 32.13 -51.01 -25.72
CA LEU A 845 31.10 -51.91 -26.21
C LEU A 845 30.82 -51.56 -27.68
N PHE A 846 30.91 -52.54 -28.56
CA PHE A 846 30.64 -52.38 -29.99
C PHE A 846 29.34 -53.09 -30.35
N LEU A 847 28.46 -52.39 -31.07
CA LEU A 847 27.15 -52.87 -31.49
C LEU A 847 27.09 -52.89 -33.02
N ARG A 848 26.47 -53.92 -33.59
CA ARG A 848 26.23 -54.06 -35.03
C ARG A 848 24.80 -54.50 -35.30
N PHE A 849 24.00 -53.63 -35.88
CA PHE A 849 22.66 -53.96 -36.39
C PHE A 849 22.74 -54.27 -37.88
N TYR A 850 22.10 -55.35 -38.30
CA TYR A 850 21.99 -55.77 -39.68
C TYR A 850 20.52 -55.99 -40.05
N SER A 851 20.14 -55.58 -41.26
CA SER A 851 18.82 -55.84 -41.84
C SER A 851 18.89 -56.31 -43.29
N ASP A 852 17.98 -57.20 -43.66
CA ASP A 852 17.91 -57.89 -44.93
C ASP A 852 17.01 -57.15 -45.96
N ALA A 853 16.67 -57.77 -47.09
CA ALA A 853 15.85 -57.15 -48.13
C ALA A 853 14.34 -56.98 -47.78
N SER A 854 13.85 -57.51 -46.66
CA SER A 854 12.43 -57.72 -46.36
C SER A 854 12.08 -57.58 -44.87
N VAL A 855 10.78 -57.69 -44.55
CA VAL A 855 10.18 -57.82 -43.19
C VAL A 855 10.67 -56.82 -42.12
N GLN A 856 10.60 -55.52 -42.41
CA GLN A 856 11.00 -54.50 -41.43
C GLN A 856 10.01 -54.36 -40.27
N ARG A 857 10.56 -54.33 -39.05
CA ARG A 857 9.88 -54.05 -37.78
C ARG A 857 10.26 -52.67 -37.24
N ARG A 858 9.71 -52.26 -36.09
CA ARG A 858 10.01 -50.96 -35.47
C ARG A 858 11.49 -50.82 -35.09
N GLY A 859 12.14 -51.92 -34.70
CA GLY A 859 13.55 -51.95 -34.32
C GLY A 859 13.73 -51.88 -32.82
N PHE A 860 14.68 -51.09 -32.35
CA PHE A 860 15.00 -51.02 -30.92
C PHE A 860 15.30 -49.60 -30.45
N GLN A 861 15.02 -49.38 -29.17
CA GLN A 861 15.51 -48.26 -28.38
C GLN A 861 16.21 -48.83 -27.16
N ALA A 862 17.48 -48.47 -26.96
CA ALA A 862 18.26 -48.88 -25.81
C ALA A 862 18.93 -47.66 -25.17
N MET A 863 19.11 -47.73 -23.86
CA MET A 863 19.85 -46.76 -23.08
C MET A 863 21.21 -47.34 -22.74
N HIS A 864 22.28 -46.61 -23.03
CA HIS A 864 23.61 -46.93 -22.54
C HIS A 864 23.91 -46.10 -21.30
N SER A 865 24.57 -46.72 -20.32
CA SER A 865 25.06 -46.05 -19.12
C SER A 865 26.44 -46.57 -18.76
N THR A 866 27.25 -45.70 -18.16
CA THR A 866 28.55 -46.07 -17.60
C THR A 866 28.34 -46.52 -16.17
N GLU A 867 28.57 -47.80 -15.92
CA GLU A 867 28.56 -48.39 -14.59
C GLU A 867 29.98 -48.38 -14.02
N CYS A 868 30.10 -48.01 -12.74
CA CYS A 868 31.36 -48.09 -12.02
C CYS A 868 31.66 -49.53 -11.53
N GLY A 869 32.83 -49.70 -10.93
CA GLY A 869 33.31 -51.00 -10.48
C GLY A 869 33.63 -51.99 -11.61
N GLY A 870 34.05 -53.20 -11.23
CA GLY A 870 34.46 -54.28 -12.14
C GLY A 870 35.89 -54.77 -11.91
N ARG A 871 36.31 -55.78 -12.67
CA ARG A 871 37.67 -56.33 -12.59
C ARG A 871 38.59 -55.61 -13.58
N LEU A 872 39.63 -54.95 -13.07
CA LEU A 872 40.63 -54.22 -13.85
C LEU A 872 41.95 -54.99 -13.85
N LYS A 873 42.73 -54.90 -14.95
CA LYS A 873 44.07 -55.49 -15.03
C LYS A 873 45.15 -54.42 -14.91
N ALA A 874 45.98 -54.52 -13.86
CA ALA A 874 47.20 -53.76 -13.72
C ALA A 874 48.27 -54.28 -14.68
N GLU A 875 48.98 -53.36 -15.32
CA GLU A 875 50.06 -53.64 -16.26
C GLU A 875 51.26 -52.75 -15.91
N VAL A 876 52.42 -53.02 -16.51
CA VAL A 876 53.64 -52.19 -16.35
C VAL A 876 53.41 -50.76 -16.87
N GLN A 877 52.48 -50.58 -17.82
CA GLN A 877 52.00 -49.27 -18.23
C GLN A 877 50.93 -48.77 -17.25
N THR A 878 51.18 -47.61 -16.63
CA THR A 878 50.23 -46.98 -15.70
C THR A 878 48.90 -46.70 -16.39
N LYS A 879 47.80 -47.06 -15.73
CA LYS A 879 46.42 -46.80 -16.16
C LYS A 879 45.74 -45.83 -15.21
N GLU A 880 44.71 -45.16 -15.71
CA GLU A 880 43.93 -44.16 -14.97
C GLU A 880 42.63 -44.78 -14.45
N LEU A 881 42.23 -44.41 -13.24
CA LEU A 881 40.98 -44.79 -12.56
C LEU A 881 40.30 -43.52 -12.03
N TYR A 882 39.00 -43.40 -12.29
CA TYR A 882 38.19 -42.27 -11.85
C TYR A 882 37.10 -42.77 -10.90
N SER A 883 36.74 -41.94 -9.91
CA SER A 883 35.64 -42.22 -8.97
C SER A 883 34.28 -42.35 -9.64
N HIS A 884 34.06 -41.63 -10.74
CA HIS A 884 32.82 -41.65 -11.50
C HIS A 884 33.07 -41.26 -12.98
N ALA A 885 32.07 -41.47 -13.83
CA ALA A 885 32.22 -41.37 -15.28
C ALA A 885 32.43 -39.92 -15.79
N GLN A 886 31.86 -38.92 -15.11
CA GLN A 886 31.90 -37.50 -15.49
C GLN A 886 32.97 -36.70 -14.71
N PHE A 887 33.97 -37.39 -14.15
CA PHE A 887 35.00 -36.76 -13.31
C PHE A 887 35.73 -35.63 -14.04
N GLY A 888 35.62 -34.42 -13.50
CA GLY A 888 36.23 -33.19 -14.05
C GLY A 888 35.21 -32.21 -14.62
N ASP A 889 34.08 -32.70 -15.14
CA ASP A 889 32.96 -31.87 -15.59
C ASP A 889 31.90 -31.70 -14.48
N ASN A 890 31.66 -32.76 -13.70
CA ASN A 890 30.70 -32.80 -12.60
C ASN A 890 31.32 -33.34 -11.30
N ASN A 891 30.55 -33.23 -10.21
CA ASN A 891 30.79 -33.93 -8.94
C ASN A 891 30.29 -35.38 -9.03
N TYR A 892 30.74 -36.25 -8.12
CA TYR A 892 30.30 -37.66 -8.12
C TYR A 892 28.80 -37.81 -7.81
N PRO A 893 28.13 -38.84 -8.35
CA PRO A 893 26.72 -39.08 -8.05
C PRO A 893 26.51 -39.52 -6.59
N SER A 894 25.39 -39.10 -6.03
CA SER A 894 24.88 -39.52 -4.72
C SER A 894 24.40 -40.99 -4.75
N GLN A 895 24.42 -41.67 -3.60
CA GLN A 895 24.06 -43.08 -3.42
C GLN A 895 24.85 -44.09 -4.27
N ALA A 896 26.02 -43.70 -4.77
CA ALA A 896 26.88 -44.53 -5.60
C ALA A 896 27.54 -45.66 -4.79
N ARG A 897 27.68 -46.84 -5.40
CA ARG A 897 28.35 -48.01 -4.81
C ARG A 897 29.22 -48.68 -5.85
N CYS A 898 30.51 -48.38 -5.82
CA CYS A 898 31.46 -48.76 -6.84
C CYS A 898 32.55 -49.66 -6.26
N ASP A 899 32.55 -50.93 -6.66
CA ASP A 899 33.53 -51.94 -6.24
C ASP A 899 34.44 -52.31 -7.43
N TRP A 900 35.69 -51.84 -7.41
CA TRP A 900 36.73 -52.22 -8.37
C TRP A 900 37.67 -53.24 -7.77
N VAL A 901 38.08 -54.25 -8.54
CA VAL A 901 39.13 -55.20 -8.16
C VAL A 901 40.24 -55.12 -9.19
N ILE A 902 41.36 -54.50 -8.83
CA ILE A 902 42.54 -54.38 -9.67
C ILE A 902 43.42 -55.60 -9.44
N VAL A 903 43.82 -56.31 -10.50
CA VAL A 903 44.62 -57.54 -10.42
C VAL A 903 45.88 -57.40 -11.29
N ALA A 904 47.04 -57.69 -10.70
CA ALA A 904 48.33 -57.77 -11.36
C ALA A 904 48.61 -59.20 -11.90
N GLU A 905 49.80 -59.42 -12.46
CA GLU A 905 50.25 -60.78 -12.82
C GLU A 905 51.01 -61.43 -11.66
N ASP A 906 50.98 -62.77 -11.57
CA ASP A 906 51.60 -63.53 -10.47
C ASP A 906 53.05 -63.08 -10.19
N GLY A 907 53.33 -62.67 -8.95
CA GLY A 907 54.63 -62.13 -8.53
C GLY A 907 54.79 -60.61 -8.66
N TYR A 908 53.71 -59.89 -8.92
CA TYR A 908 53.62 -58.43 -8.91
C TYR A 908 52.48 -57.97 -8.01
N GLY A 909 52.62 -56.79 -7.41
CA GLY A 909 51.57 -56.07 -6.69
C GLY A 909 50.98 -54.91 -7.50
N VAL A 910 50.01 -54.24 -6.91
CA VAL A 910 49.34 -53.04 -7.43
C VAL A 910 49.78 -51.83 -6.61
N GLU A 911 50.37 -50.84 -7.28
CA GLU A 911 50.62 -49.50 -6.74
C GLU A 911 49.49 -48.57 -7.21
N LEU A 912 48.92 -47.80 -6.28
CA LEU A 912 47.81 -46.88 -6.49
C LEU A 912 48.15 -45.48 -5.95
N ILE A 913 48.23 -44.51 -6.87
CA ILE A 913 48.68 -43.13 -6.63
C ILE A 913 47.54 -42.16 -6.93
N PHE A 914 47.10 -41.38 -5.95
CA PHE A 914 46.06 -40.37 -6.15
C PHE A 914 46.63 -39.08 -6.75
N ARG A 915 45.96 -38.57 -7.79
CA ARG A 915 46.25 -37.25 -8.41
C ARG A 915 45.32 -36.17 -7.88
N THR A 916 44.09 -36.55 -7.55
CA THR A 916 43.09 -35.70 -6.92
C THR A 916 42.27 -36.59 -6.00
N PHE A 917 41.96 -36.11 -4.80
CA PHE A 917 41.03 -36.76 -3.89
C PHE A 917 40.28 -35.66 -3.14
N GLU A 918 39.03 -35.46 -3.51
CA GLU A 918 38.14 -34.43 -2.99
C GLU A 918 36.79 -35.10 -2.69
N VAL A 919 36.70 -35.81 -1.56
CA VAL A 919 35.47 -36.45 -1.07
C VAL A 919 34.92 -35.61 0.09
N GLU A 920 33.64 -35.79 0.47
CA GLU A 920 33.08 -35.15 1.66
C GLU A 920 34.00 -35.31 2.88
N GLU A 921 34.06 -34.30 3.74
CA GLU A 921 34.98 -34.29 4.90
C GLU A 921 34.18 -34.45 6.19
N GLU A 922 34.38 -35.58 6.86
CA GLU A 922 33.68 -35.97 8.09
C GLU A 922 34.71 -36.66 9.01
N ALA A 923 34.56 -36.53 10.33
CA ALA A 923 35.56 -36.97 11.31
C ALA A 923 35.77 -38.50 11.35
N ASP A 924 34.71 -39.29 11.13
CA ASP A 924 34.73 -40.76 11.09
C ASP A 924 34.63 -41.31 9.64
N CYS A 925 34.67 -40.43 8.64
CA CYS A 925 34.35 -40.69 7.23
C CYS A 925 33.01 -41.43 7.03
N GLY A 926 32.01 -41.09 7.84
CA GLY A 926 30.72 -41.79 7.96
C GLY A 926 29.86 -41.76 6.70
N TYR A 927 29.79 -40.61 6.04
CA TYR A 927 28.96 -40.29 4.87
C TYR A 927 29.58 -40.81 3.57
N ASP A 928 30.29 -39.96 2.80
CA ASP A 928 31.04 -40.35 1.61
C ASP A 928 32.47 -40.85 1.93
N TYR A 929 32.88 -41.97 1.35
CA TYR A 929 34.21 -42.54 1.60
C TYR A 929 34.70 -43.52 0.53
N MET A 930 36.02 -43.67 0.47
CA MET A 930 36.71 -44.73 -0.27
C MET A 930 37.42 -45.68 0.70
N GLU A 931 37.20 -47.00 0.56
CA GLU A 931 37.97 -48.04 1.25
C GLU A 931 38.87 -48.80 0.29
N ALA A 932 40.06 -49.14 0.75
CA ALA A 932 41.00 -50.01 0.04
C ALA A 932 41.26 -51.29 0.84
N TYR A 933 41.28 -52.44 0.17
CA TYR A 933 41.50 -53.76 0.75
C TYR A 933 42.57 -54.53 -0.05
N ASP A 934 43.51 -55.16 0.64
CA ASP A 934 44.64 -55.91 0.07
C ASP A 934 44.21 -57.33 -0.32
N GLY A 935 43.39 -57.44 -1.37
CA GLY A 935 42.90 -58.70 -1.90
C GLY A 935 41.72 -58.54 -2.88
N TYR A 936 41.04 -59.67 -3.13
CA TYR A 936 39.97 -59.79 -4.13
C TYR A 936 38.59 -59.30 -3.67
N ASP A 937 38.35 -59.23 -2.37
CA ASP A 937 37.05 -58.85 -1.78
C ASP A 937 37.22 -58.12 -0.44
N SER A 938 36.11 -57.63 0.14
CA SER A 938 36.12 -56.88 1.40
C SER A 938 36.28 -57.75 2.66
N THR A 939 36.63 -59.03 2.54
CA THR A 939 37.09 -59.88 3.67
C THR A 939 38.60 -59.83 3.84
N ALA A 940 39.33 -59.33 2.82
CA ALA A 940 40.76 -59.10 2.87
C ALA A 940 41.15 -57.96 3.86
N PRO A 941 42.43 -57.82 4.24
CA PRO A 941 42.87 -56.75 5.14
C PRO A 941 42.56 -55.36 4.59
N ARG A 942 41.78 -54.55 5.32
CA ARG A 942 41.49 -53.16 4.96
C ARG A 942 42.72 -52.29 5.19
N LEU A 943 43.26 -51.73 4.12
CA LEU A 943 44.40 -50.79 4.12
C LEU A 943 44.00 -49.41 4.65
N GLY A 944 42.74 -49.00 4.44
CA GLY A 944 42.18 -47.81 5.07
C GLY A 944 40.77 -47.47 4.60
N ARG A 945 40.18 -46.44 5.23
CA ARG A 945 38.95 -45.73 4.84
C ARG A 945 39.32 -44.26 4.76
N PHE A 946 38.99 -43.60 3.66
CA PHE A 946 39.48 -42.27 3.31
C PHE A 946 38.33 -41.38 2.83
N CYS A 947 38.32 -40.15 3.31
CA CYS A 947 37.39 -39.09 2.91
C CYS A 947 38.16 -37.74 2.92
N GLY A 948 37.48 -36.61 2.72
CA GLY A 948 38.11 -35.29 2.68
C GLY A 948 39.16 -35.17 1.57
N SER A 949 40.40 -34.84 1.95
CA SER A 949 41.56 -34.74 1.05
C SER A 949 42.27 -36.07 0.76
N GLY A 950 41.81 -37.19 1.32
CA GLY A 950 42.29 -38.53 0.98
C GLY A 950 43.54 -39.02 1.72
N PRO A 951 44.16 -40.13 1.26
CA PRO A 951 45.34 -40.70 1.88
C PRO A 951 46.58 -39.79 1.73
N LEU A 952 47.39 -39.70 2.78
CA LEU A 952 48.65 -38.95 2.79
C LEU A 952 49.82 -39.68 2.09
N GLU A 953 49.70 -40.99 1.88
CA GLU A 953 50.71 -41.84 1.26
C GLU A 953 50.08 -42.71 0.16
N GLU A 954 50.92 -43.21 -0.75
CA GLU A 954 50.51 -44.08 -1.86
C GLU A 954 50.13 -45.48 -1.35
N ILE A 955 49.14 -46.12 -1.99
CA ILE A 955 48.61 -47.42 -1.54
C ILE A 955 49.26 -48.54 -2.36
N TYR A 956 49.80 -49.55 -1.66
CA TYR A 956 50.43 -50.72 -2.25
C TYR A 956 49.73 -51.99 -1.75
N SER A 957 49.44 -52.95 -2.65
CA SER A 957 49.03 -54.30 -2.24
C SER A 957 50.25 -55.14 -1.84
N ALA A 958 50.14 -55.93 -0.76
CA ALA A 958 51.09 -57.01 -0.48
C ALA A 958 50.75 -58.28 -1.27
N GLY A 959 49.52 -58.39 -1.77
CA GLY A 959 49.08 -59.43 -2.71
C GLY A 959 49.13 -59.01 -4.19
N ASP A 960 48.63 -59.90 -5.04
CA ASP A 960 48.43 -59.72 -6.49
C ASP A 960 47.22 -58.84 -6.85
N SER A 961 46.46 -58.40 -5.84
CA SER A 961 45.13 -57.85 -5.98
C SER A 961 44.86 -56.72 -4.99
N LEU A 962 44.10 -55.72 -5.44
CA LEU A 962 43.69 -54.56 -4.65
C LEU A 962 42.21 -54.27 -4.95
N MET A 963 41.35 -54.39 -3.94
CA MET A 963 39.96 -53.98 -4.04
C MET A 963 39.79 -52.53 -3.56
N ILE A 964 39.08 -51.73 -4.34
CA ILE A 964 38.68 -50.36 -4.02
C ILE A 964 37.16 -50.31 -3.97
N ARG A 965 36.61 -49.85 -2.86
CA ARG A 965 35.17 -49.57 -2.68
C ARG A 965 34.97 -48.07 -2.53
N PHE A 966 34.15 -47.46 -3.37
CA PHE A 966 33.67 -46.09 -3.19
C PHE A 966 32.18 -46.11 -2.90
N HIS A 967 31.79 -45.45 -1.80
CA HIS A 967 30.42 -45.35 -1.34
C HIS A 967 30.09 -43.89 -1.09
N THR A 968 28.91 -43.46 -1.55
CA THR A 968 28.39 -42.12 -1.31
C THR A 968 26.97 -42.16 -0.75
N ASP A 969 26.58 -41.14 0.01
CA ASP A 969 25.23 -41.00 0.56
C ASP A 969 24.35 -40.08 -0.30
N ASP A 970 23.20 -39.65 0.20
CA ASP A 970 22.24 -38.80 -0.51
C ASP A 970 22.50 -37.29 -0.39
N THR A 971 23.66 -36.90 0.14
CA THR A 971 24.04 -35.51 0.42
C THR A 971 25.45 -35.15 -0.11
N ILE A 972 25.86 -33.90 0.13
CA ILE A 972 27.15 -33.21 -0.12
C ILE A 972 28.15 -33.93 -1.06
N ASN A 973 27.86 -33.91 -2.36
CA ASN A 973 28.78 -34.47 -3.35
C ASN A 973 29.88 -33.47 -3.76
N LYS A 974 31.15 -33.91 -3.71
CA LYS A 974 32.33 -33.18 -4.20
C LYS A 974 32.86 -33.77 -5.52
N LYS A 975 34.02 -33.30 -5.98
CA LYS A 975 34.65 -33.71 -7.25
C LYS A 975 35.11 -35.16 -7.28
N GLY A 976 35.36 -35.78 -6.12
CA GLY A 976 35.75 -37.19 -5.98
C GLY A 976 37.24 -37.43 -6.15
N PHE A 977 37.61 -38.65 -6.51
CA PHE A 977 39.01 -39.02 -6.74
C PHE A 977 39.34 -39.36 -8.20
N HIS A 978 40.60 -39.12 -8.52
CA HIS A 978 41.30 -39.57 -9.73
C HIS A 978 42.63 -40.20 -9.29
N ALA A 979 42.79 -41.48 -9.63
CA ALA A 979 43.92 -42.29 -9.23
C ALA A 979 44.60 -42.94 -10.44
N ARG A 980 45.87 -43.28 -10.27
CA ARG A 980 46.69 -44.02 -11.22
C ARG A 980 47.08 -45.35 -10.62
N TYR A 981 46.89 -46.43 -11.36
CA TYR A 981 47.31 -47.76 -10.93
C TYR A 981 48.32 -48.37 -11.89
N THR A 982 49.30 -49.08 -11.35
CA THR A 982 50.34 -49.74 -12.14
C THR A 982 50.77 -51.04 -11.47
N SER A 983 51.24 -51.99 -12.26
CA SER A 983 51.82 -53.24 -11.76
C SER A 983 53.27 -53.00 -11.33
N THR A 984 53.57 -53.26 -10.06
CA THR A 984 54.92 -53.15 -9.49
C THR A 984 55.44 -54.54 -9.13
N LYS A 985 56.69 -54.83 -9.42
CA LYS A 985 57.29 -56.10 -9.00
C LYS A 985 57.48 -56.07 -7.48
N PHE A 986 57.14 -57.13 -6.76
CA PHE A 986 57.47 -57.24 -5.34
C PHE A 986 58.98 -57.00 -5.15
N GLN A 987 59.33 -55.88 -4.50
CA GLN A 987 60.68 -55.64 -4.00
C GLN A 987 60.76 -56.17 -2.58
N ASP A 988 61.83 -56.91 -2.28
CA ASP A 988 62.08 -57.47 -0.96
C ASP A 988 62.03 -56.38 0.13
N ALA A 989 61.35 -56.70 1.23
CA ALA A 989 61.10 -55.76 2.33
C ALA A 989 62.38 -55.21 2.97
N LEU A 990 62.35 -53.92 3.35
CA LEU A 990 63.01 -53.25 4.51
C LEU A 990 63.09 -51.73 4.23
N HIS A 991 62.29 -50.85 4.84
CA HIS A 991 62.38 -50.51 6.27
C HIS A 991 61.17 -49.67 6.72
N MET A 992 60.64 -49.97 7.90
CA MET A 992 59.71 -49.08 8.63
C MET A 992 60.40 -47.74 8.93
N LYS A 993 59.77 -46.62 8.58
CA LYS A 993 60.21 -45.30 9.02
C LYS A 993 59.89 -45.08 10.50
N LYS A 994 60.76 -44.29 11.11
CA LYS A 994 60.64 -43.70 12.44
C LYS A 994 59.92 -42.35 12.35
#